data_AF-A0A1Y4A534-F1
#
_entry.id   AF-A0A1Y4A534-F1
#
_cell.length_a   1.000
_cell.length_b   1.000
_cell.length_c   1.000
_cell.angle_alpha   90.00
_cell.angle_beta   90.00
_cell.angle_gamma   90.00
#
_symmetry.space_group_name_H-M   'P 1'
#
loop_
_entity.id
_entity.type
_entity.pdbx_description
1 polymer ?
#
loop_
_entity_poly.entity_id
_entity_poly.type
_entity_poly.pdbx_seq_one_letter_code
_entity_poly.pdbx_strand_id
1 'polypeptide(L)'
;MTIQEVIKKIDRYLKKDNVEPLIVDVQNKADLEAIMLHYQLPQNVFLCASDAAFCKPDEFPVIPNILERLAHENTNFFVSEITSFLKLKGEKALVQELKELLSMSTEGHAVILTFQCVEYLHTLIKNDRRLDSRICVLEGIPSARPKLIFTAEGIQPTDASALVKGLRGMAKAVESAAAEILYIETAKSKDQYPFSLYTISDLKNPYEVLCHLDAMTSVLPESYGDEENWQYALTEFRKYSSWQQLISAQIGSVNNLDIVISTYKQKASNKKWLWLYFIGLKLFHAGNNSYFNKAIETATSPSGLIHSLYRTILEEDPTDKDFISQYRQRKDLLNSIENPLDEVSGFCKIVQSKGKYALCYLTDNTLQEKELIFKLLDRYSEDFGRAELLDILERIYPDLRAYLTAYHFKSELLDNYFQEYKYQKVVNKIFPDFMTLVEKQAVDRDYNRILPPRSSVIEGIDVTDTQTYFTDAMGVEYLGYIMSRCHALKLMAKVTVCRCELPSITSRNKEFWDVLSTDRFPIISVDKIDKIKHHGEEGYDYSREDRKLPIHLIRELELIDELLKKIKTNLTNGDYQKAILIADHGASRLAVIHGTENLWEMQSSGKHSGRCCPKSEVDERPDSATDAEDFWALANYDRFKGSRKANVEVHGGATLEEVTVPIIEISYLNDAVEVKIMPIDSTATFTGIPEIFVSFRKKAAIKVFSTEKLVDVSVVIDGHTYEAKPTADNFYVVEEMTEIRRAKTYSVDVFAGGMPVATGLPLRVKKESGSEKNIL
;
A
#
# COMPACT_ATOMS: atom_id res chain seq x y z
N MET A 1 -38.89 33.65 -57.91
CA MET A 1 -38.35 33.94 -59.27
C MET A 1 -37.32 32.88 -59.64
N THR A 2 -37.25 32.48 -60.91
CA THR A 2 -36.17 31.63 -61.43
C THR A 2 -34.85 32.41 -61.57
N ILE A 3 -33.71 31.71 -61.65
CA ILE A 3 -32.38 32.37 -61.75
C ILE A 3 -32.26 33.28 -62.98
N GLN A 4 -32.84 32.88 -64.12
CA GLN A 4 -32.86 33.71 -65.33
C GLN A 4 -33.67 34.99 -65.15
N GLU A 5 -34.76 34.95 -64.37
CA GLU A 5 -35.57 36.14 -64.08
C GLU A 5 -34.85 37.10 -63.14
N VAL A 6 -34.13 36.55 -62.15
CA VAL A 6 -33.30 37.34 -61.23
C VAL A 6 -32.15 38.01 -61.98
N ILE A 7 -31.42 37.29 -62.82
CA ILE A 7 -30.37 37.85 -63.70
C ILE A 7 -30.94 38.98 -64.57
N LYS A 8 -32.08 38.76 -65.24
CA LYS A 8 -32.75 39.81 -66.02
C LYS A 8 -33.17 41.02 -65.19
N LYS A 9 -33.46 40.85 -63.89
CA LYS A 9 -33.83 41.96 -62.98
C LYS A 9 -32.59 42.73 -62.54
N ILE A 10 -31.49 42.04 -62.24
CA ILE A 10 -30.18 42.65 -61.95
C ILE A 10 -29.66 43.41 -63.17
N ASP A 11 -29.68 42.82 -64.38
CA ASP A 11 -29.23 43.49 -65.62
C ASP A 11 -30.02 44.76 -65.92
N ARG A 12 -31.32 44.76 -65.62
CA ARG A 12 -32.18 45.94 -65.76
C ARG A 12 -31.88 46.97 -64.68
N TYR A 13 -31.53 46.55 -63.48
CA TYR A 13 -31.15 47.43 -62.38
C TYR A 13 -29.84 48.15 -62.68
N LEU A 14 -28.80 47.43 -63.12
CA LEU A 14 -27.48 47.97 -63.44
C LEU A 14 -27.45 48.98 -64.62
N LYS A 15 -28.57 49.16 -65.32
CA LYS A 15 -28.73 50.10 -66.44
C LYS A 15 -29.60 51.31 -66.11
N LYS A 16 -30.19 51.36 -64.91
CA LYS A 16 -31.05 52.46 -64.48
C LYS A 16 -30.20 53.56 -63.85
N ASP A 17 -30.67 54.80 -63.89
CA ASP A 17 -30.07 55.89 -63.11
C ASP A 17 -30.44 55.82 -61.62
N ASN A 18 -30.95 54.67 -61.14
CA ASN A 18 -31.49 54.55 -59.78
C ASN A 18 -30.37 54.21 -58.78
N VAL A 19 -30.21 55.07 -57.80
CA VAL A 19 -29.14 55.11 -56.78
C VAL A 19 -29.55 54.43 -55.47
N GLU A 20 -30.43 53.43 -55.51
CA GLU A 20 -30.87 52.69 -54.31
C GLU A 20 -30.50 51.20 -54.43
N PRO A 21 -30.11 50.50 -53.33
CA PRO A 21 -29.69 49.11 -53.41
C PRO A 21 -30.78 48.13 -53.86
N LEU A 22 -30.35 47.07 -54.56
CA LEU A 22 -31.15 45.91 -54.91
C LEU A 22 -30.77 44.73 -54.00
N ILE A 23 -31.72 44.22 -53.22
CA ILE A 23 -31.52 42.99 -52.45
C ILE A 23 -31.90 41.78 -53.30
N VAL A 24 -31.03 40.78 -53.32
CA VAL A 24 -31.26 39.49 -53.96
C VAL A 24 -31.06 38.39 -52.92
N ASP A 25 -32.15 37.75 -52.53
CA ASP A 25 -32.15 36.66 -51.57
C ASP A 25 -32.04 35.31 -52.25
N VAL A 26 -31.09 34.51 -51.79
CA VAL A 26 -30.76 33.20 -52.34
C VAL A 26 -30.97 32.11 -51.28
N GLN A 27 -31.54 30.97 -51.66
CA GLN A 27 -31.88 29.91 -50.70
C GLN A 27 -30.79 28.85 -50.52
N ASN A 28 -29.90 28.67 -51.50
CA ASN A 28 -28.85 27.66 -51.45
C ASN A 28 -27.54 28.14 -52.06
N LYS A 29 -26.47 27.42 -51.71
CA LYS A 29 -25.11 27.69 -52.19
C LYS A 29 -24.99 27.70 -53.71
N ALA A 30 -25.55 26.70 -54.40
CA ALA A 30 -25.36 26.53 -55.85
C ALA A 30 -25.89 27.74 -56.63
N ASP A 31 -27.05 28.25 -56.21
CA ASP A 31 -27.64 29.45 -56.78
C ASP A 31 -26.83 30.71 -56.47
N LEU A 32 -26.26 30.81 -55.27
CA LEU A 32 -25.42 31.95 -54.87
C LEU A 32 -24.14 31.98 -55.70
N GLU A 33 -23.47 30.83 -55.82
CA GLU A 33 -22.28 30.65 -56.65
C GLU A 33 -22.58 30.94 -58.13
N ALA A 34 -23.74 30.50 -58.64
CA ALA A 34 -24.14 30.76 -60.02
C ALA A 34 -24.34 32.27 -60.29
N ILE A 35 -24.98 33.00 -59.37
CA ILE A 35 -25.14 34.47 -59.49
C ILE A 35 -23.77 35.15 -59.40
N MET A 36 -22.94 34.79 -58.42
CA MET A 36 -21.62 35.39 -58.24
C MET A 36 -20.73 35.16 -59.46
N LEU A 37 -20.66 33.93 -59.98
CA LEU A 37 -19.87 33.58 -61.15
C LEU A 37 -20.34 34.32 -62.41
N HIS A 38 -21.65 34.47 -62.58
CA HIS A 38 -22.23 35.19 -63.73
C HIS A 38 -21.81 36.67 -63.77
N TYR A 39 -21.72 37.32 -62.61
CA TYR A 39 -21.38 38.74 -62.50
C TYR A 39 -19.90 39.01 -62.18
N GLN A 40 -19.04 37.99 -62.19
CA GLN A 40 -17.60 38.12 -61.98
C GLN A 40 -16.89 38.71 -63.22
N LEU A 41 -17.22 39.97 -63.51
CA LEU A 41 -16.72 40.73 -64.66
C LEU A 41 -15.80 41.86 -64.16
N PRO A 42 -14.78 42.30 -64.94
CA PRO A 42 -13.78 43.28 -64.50
C PRO A 42 -14.34 44.63 -64.00
N GLN A 43 -15.53 45.00 -64.46
CA GLN A 43 -16.21 46.25 -64.08
C GLN A 43 -17.00 46.18 -62.76
N ASN A 44 -17.15 44.99 -62.17
CA ASN A 44 -17.91 44.78 -60.95
C ASN A 44 -16.96 44.55 -59.77
N VAL A 45 -17.31 45.12 -58.61
CA VAL A 45 -16.56 44.99 -57.36
C VAL A 45 -17.32 44.09 -56.40
N PHE A 46 -16.69 43.00 -55.96
CA PHE A 46 -17.27 42.10 -54.97
C PHE A 46 -16.73 42.46 -53.59
N LEU A 47 -17.63 42.67 -52.64
CA LEU A 47 -17.30 42.92 -51.23
C LEU A 47 -17.87 41.78 -50.40
N CYS A 48 -17.00 41.06 -49.71
CA CYS A 48 -17.42 40.05 -48.74
C CYS A 48 -17.33 40.67 -47.35
N ALA A 49 -18.36 40.52 -46.52
CA ALA A 49 -18.31 41.04 -45.15
C ALA A 49 -17.13 40.46 -44.35
N SER A 50 -16.67 39.24 -44.66
CA SER A 50 -15.48 38.63 -44.04
C SER A 50 -14.14 39.15 -44.56
N ASP A 51 -14.10 40.05 -45.55
CA ASP A 51 -12.84 40.59 -46.08
C ASP A 51 -12.04 41.30 -44.98
N ALA A 52 -10.72 41.17 -45.03
CA ALA A 52 -9.82 41.71 -44.01
C ALA A 52 -9.92 43.25 -43.85
N ALA A 53 -10.40 43.95 -44.89
CA ALA A 53 -10.67 45.38 -44.85
C ALA A 53 -11.86 45.76 -43.94
N PHE A 54 -12.81 44.84 -43.74
CA PHE A 54 -14.05 45.10 -42.99
C PHE A 54 -14.13 44.29 -41.69
N CYS A 55 -13.44 43.14 -41.60
CA CYS A 55 -13.56 42.22 -40.48
C CYS A 55 -12.20 41.79 -39.92
N LYS A 56 -11.99 42.08 -38.63
CA LYS A 56 -10.82 41.60 -37.87
C LYS A 56 -10.96 40.09 -37.56
N PRO A 57 -9.85 39.37 -37.32
CA PRO A 57 -9.91 37.99 -36.85
C PRO A 57 -10.80 37.85 -35.60
N ASP A 58 -11.65 36.82 -35.58
CA ASP A 58 -12.57 36.50 -34.48
C ASP A 58 -13.55 37.62 -34.04
N GLU A 59 -13.86 38.55 -34.92
CA GLU A 59 -14.77 39.67 -34.66
C GLU A 59 -15.88 39.78 -35.72
N PHE A 60 -16.83 40.69 -35.51
CA PHE A 60 -17.85 41.03 -36.50
C PHE A 60 -17.33 42.05 -37.53
N PRO A 61 -17.90 42.07 -38.75
CA PRO A 61 -17.59 43.11 -39.72
C PRO A 61 -18.03 44.48 -39.24
N VAL A 62 -17.26 45.51 -39.60
CA VAL A 62 -17.62 46.92 -39.42
C VAL A 62 -18.50 47.33 -40.60
N ILE A 63 -19.80 46.99 -40.52
CA ILE A 63 -20.78 47.26 -41.59
C ILE A 63 -20.77 48.73 -42.07
N PRO A 64 -20.67 49.75 -41.20
CA PRO A 64 -20.58 51.14 -41.64
C PRO A 64 -19.49 51.42 -42.68
N ASN A 65 -18.34 50.72 -42.62
CA ASN A 65 -17.27 50.89 -43.61
C ASN A 65 -17.67 50.33 -44.98
N ILE A 66 -18.48 49.26 -45.00
CA ILE A 66 -19.04 48.74 -46.25
C ILE A 66 -20.03 49.76 -46.81
N LEU A 67 -20.95 50.25 -45.97
CA LEU A 67 -21.96 51.25 -46.36
C LEU A 67 -21.32 52.55 -46.87
N GLU A 68 -20.24 53.02 -46.25
CA GLU A 68 -19.51 54.21 -46.67
C GLU A 68 -18.97 54.07 -48.09
N ARG A 69 -18.38 52.92 -48.43
CA ARG A 69 -17.92 52.64 -49.79
C ARG A 69 -19.07 52.61 -50.79
N LEU A 70 -20.18 51.94 -50.45
CA LEU A 70 -21.36 51.90 -51.31
C LEU A 70 -21.95 53.30 -51.57
N ALA A 71 -21.83 54.21 -50.60
CA ALA A 71 -22.37 55.56 -50.69
C ALA A 71 -21.52 56.56 -51.49
N HIS A 72 -20.21 56.31 -51.66
CA HIS A 72 -19.25 57.29 -52.22
C HIS A 72 -18.42 56.78 -53.40
N GLU A 73 -18.56 55.52 -53.81
CA GLU A 73 -17.87 54.96 -54.97
C GLU A 73 -18.87 54.71 -56.11
N ASN A 74 -18.70 55.40 -57.23
CA ASN A 74 -19.53 55.21 -58.42
C ASN A 74 -19.09 53.97 -59.23
N THR A 75 -19.47 52.79 -58.76
CA THR A 75 -19.22 51.49 -59.41
C THR A 75 -20.36 50.50 -59.14
N ASN A 76 -20.26 49.29 -59.71
CA ASN A 76 -21.23 48.21 -59.48
C ASN A 76 -20.72 47.27 -58.39
N PHE A 77 -21.34 47.33 -57.21
CA PHE A 77 -21.02 46.48 -56.08
C PHE A 77 -21.91 45.24 -56.01
N PHE A 78 -21.29 44.11 -55.69
CA PHE A 78 -21.96 42.88 -55.26
C PHE A 78 -21.49 42.54 -53.85
N VAL A 79 -22.40 42.58 -52.89
CA VAL A 79 -22.06 42.43 -51.46
C VAL A 79 -22.68 41.16 -50.90
N SER A 80 -21.88 40.31 -50.28
CA SER A 80 -22.33 39.04 -49.66
C SER A 80 -21.96 38.95 -48.18
N GLU A 81 -22.31 37.83 -47.52
CA GLU A 81 -21.91 37.48 -46.14
C GLU A 81 -22.48 38.32 -44.99
N ILE A 82 -23.03 39.52 -45.25
CA ILE A 82 -23.58 40.41 -44.22
C ILE A 82 -24.64 39.69 -43.37
N THR A 83 -25.63 39.09 -44.03
CA THR A 83 -26.75 38.45 -43.34
C THR A 83 -26.34 37.23 -42.53
N SER A 84 -25.28 36.54 -42.96
CA SER A 84 -24.73 35.39 -42.24
C SER A 84 -24.15 35.79 -40.88
N PHE A 85 -23.49 36.95 -40.77
CA PHE A 85 -23.08 37.52 -39.49
C PHE A 85 -24.26 38.01 -38.64
N LEU A 86 -25.22 38.71 -39.25
CA LEU A 86 -26.34 39.28 -38.50
C LEU A 86 -27.26 38.21 -37.91
N LYS A 87 -27.40 37.07 -38.59
CA LYS A 87 -28.09 35.89 -38.06
C LYS A 87 -27.49 35.40 -36.74
N LEU A 88 -26.17 35.55 -36.55
CA LEU A 88 -25.52 35.24 -35.27
C LEU A 88 -25.93 36.23 -34.15
N LYS A 89 -26.19 37.50 -34.49
CA LYS A 89 -26.68 38.52 -33.54
C LYS A 89 -28.18 38.41 -33.25
N GLY A 90 -28.93 37.77 -34.14
CA GLY A 90 -30.36 37.50 -33.99
C GLY A 90 -31.27 38.35 -34.87
N GLU A 91 -32.56 38.02 -34.83
CA GLU A 91 -33.58 38.58 -35.72
C GLU A 91 -33.64 40.11 -35.71
N LYS A 92 -33.63 40.73 -34.52
CA LYS A 92 -33.72 42.20 -34.39
C LYS A 92 -32.58 42.91 -35.11
N ALA A 93 -31.35 42.41 -34.95
CA ALA A 93 -30.17 42.98 -35.60
C ALA A 93 -30.23 42.78 -37.12
N LEU A 94 -30.62 41.58 -37.56
CA LEU A 94 -30.79 41.28 -38.98
C LEU A 94 -31.82 42.20 -39.66
N VAL A 95 -33.01 42.34 -39.07
CA VAL A 95 -34.08 43.15 -39.64
C VAL A 95 -33.73 44.64 -39.63
N GLN A 96 -33.04 45.12 -38.59
CA GLN A 96 -32.60 46.52 -38.51
C GLN A 96 -31.61 46.85 -39.63
N GLU A 97 -30.57 46.02 -39.81
CA GLU A 97 -29.56 46.28 -40.86
C GLU A 97 -30.16 46.14 -42.27
N LEU A 98 -31.06 45.18 -42.50
CA LEU A 98 -31.76 45.05 -43.78
C LEU A 98 -32.58 46.31 -44.11
N LYS A 99 -33.18 46.96 -43.11
CA LYS A 99 -33.87 48.25 -43.30
C LYS A 99 -32.89 49.36 -43.65
N GLU A 100 -31.75 49.41 -42.96
CA GLU A 100 -30.70 50.42 -43.20
C GLU A 100 -30.17 50.28 -44.63
N LEU A 101 -29.82 49.06 -45.06
CA LEU A 101 -29.42 48.73 -46.44
C LEU A 101 -30.47 49.11 -47.48
N LEU A 102 -31.77 48.94 -47.19
CA LEU A 102 -32.84 49.34 -48.12
C LEU A 102 -33.12 50.86 -48.09
N SER A 103 -32.72 51.57 -47.05
CA SER A 103 -32.98 53.00 -46.89
C SER A 103 -31.84 53.90 -47.39
N MET A 104 -30.67 53.33 -47.66
CA MET A 104 -29.50 54.09 -48.09
C MET A 104 -29.57 54.49 -49.57
N SER A 105 -28.84 55.55 -49.89
CA SER A 105 -28.51 55.95 -51.26
C SER A 105 -27.07 55.55 -51.60
N THR A 106 -26.83 55.13 -52.83
CA THR A 106 -25.54 54.72 -53.36
C THR A 106 -25.11 55.63 -54.51
N GLU A 107 -23.81 55.88 -54.68
CA GLU A 107 -23.34 56.70 -55.82
C GLU A 107 -23.36 55.91 -57.14
N GLY A 108 -23.09 54.60 -57.07
CA GLY A 108 -23.27 53.64 -58.15
C GLY A 108 -24.42 52.66 -57.87
N HIS A 109 -24.26 51.41 -58.34
CA HIS A 109 -25.24 50.34 -58.11
C HIS A 109 -24.75 49.39 -57.02
N ALA A 110 -25.64 48.95 -56.13
CA ALA A 110 -25.32 47.97 -55.10
C ALA A 110 -26.32 46.80 -55.13
N VAL A 111 -25.82 45.61 -55.44
CA VAL A 111 -26.56 44.35 -55.34
C VAL A 111 -26.16 43.67 -54.04
N ILE A 112 -27.08 43.61 -53.07
CA ILE A 112 -26.85 42.97 -51.78
C ILE A 112 -27.39 41.55 -51.85
N LEU A 113 -26.49 40.58 -51.82
CA LEU A 113 -26.80 39.16 -51.79
C LEU A 113 -27.09 38.76 -50.33
N THR A 114 -28.33 38.38 -50.08
CA THR A 114 -28.75 37.83 -48.78
C THR A 114 -28.91 36.32 -48.90
N PHE A 115 -28.63 35.59 -47.84
CA PHE A 115 -28.69 34.14 -47.85
C PHE A 115 -29.79 33.68 -46.92
N GLN A 116 -30.85 33.07 -47.44
CA GLN A 116 -32.00 32.53 -46.70
C GLN A 116 -32.67 33.54 -45.75
N CYS A 117 -33.01 34.72 -46.26
CA CYS A 117 -33.67 35.80 -45.52
C CYS A 117 -35.13 36.04 -45.96
N VAL A 118 -35.68 35.19 -46.83
CA VAL A 118 -37.02 35.30 -47.42
C VAL A 118 -38.13 35.69 -46.44
N GLU A 119 -38.23 35.05 -45.28
CA GLU A 119 -39.27 35.34 -44.28
C GLU A 119 -39.18 36.78 -43.74
N TYR A 120 -37.96 37.26 -43.47
CA TYR A 120 -37.70 38.60 -42.98
C TYR A 120 -37.97 39.65 -44.07
N LEU A 121 -37.55 39.36 -45.31
CA LEU A 121 -37.75 40.24 -46.46
C LEU A 121 -39.23 40.35 -46.84
N HIS A 122 -39.98 39.24 -46.84
CA HIS A 122 -41.42 39.24 -47.07
C HIS A 122 -42.15 40.06 -46.00
N THR A 123 -41.70 40.00 -44.74
CA THR A 123 -42.24 40.83 -43.67
C THR A 123 -41.98 42.32 -43.92
N LEU A 124 -40.79 42.68 -44.40
CA LEU A 124 -40.48 44.06 -44.79
C LEU A 124 -41.37 44.54 -45.96
N ILE A 125 -41.54 43.74 -47.01
CA ILE A 125 -42.42 44.07 -48.15
C ILE A 125 -43.87 44.24 -47.71
N LYS A 126 -44.35 43.38 -46.80
CA LYS A 126 -45.71 43.48 -46.25
C LYS A 126 -45.92 44.81 -45.52
N ASN A 127 -44.89 45.28 -44.81
CA ASN A 127 -44.92 46.55 -44.08
C ASN A 127 -44.73 47.77 -44.99
N ASP A 128 -43.97 47.64 -46.09
CA ASP A 128 -43.78 48.68 -47.10
C ASP A 128 -43.72 48.08 -48.52
N ARG A 129 -44.84 48.18 -49.25
CA ARG A 129 -44.96 47.62 -50.61
C ARG A 129 -44.02 48.25 -51.63
N ARG A 130 -43.44 49.42 -51.35
CA ARG A 130 -42.47 50.06 -52.26
C ARG A 130 -41.19 49.23 -52.39
N LEU A 131 -40.88 48.44 -51.36
CA LEU A 131 -39.71 47.57 -51.31
C LEU A 131 -39.78 46.38 -52.28
N ASP A 132 -40.98 46.00 -52.74
CA ASP A 132 -41.20 44.86 -53.64
C ASP A 132 -40.40 44.97 -54.95
N SER A 133 -40.26 46.20 -55.45
CA SER A 133 -39.47 46.47 -56.66
C SER A 133 -37.96 46.30 -56.45
N ARG A 134 -37.48 46.40 -55.21
CA ARG A 134 -36.06 46.41 -54.80
C ARG A 134 -35.59 45.14 -54.10
N ILE A 135 -36.50 44.19 -53.88
CA ILE A 135 -36.18 42.88 -53.32
C ILE A 135 -36.46 41.83 -54.39
N CYS A 136 -35.56 40.86 -54.53
CA CYS A 136 -35.70 39.73 -55.42
C CYS A 136 -35.49 38.47 -54.60
N VAL A 137 -36.49 37.59 -54.55
CA VAL A 137 -36.32 36.27 -53.93
C VAL A 137 -36.15 35.24 -55.05
N LEU A 138 -34.96 34.65 -55.11
CA LEU A 138 -34.70 33.51 -55.95
C LEU A 138 -35.36 32.28 -55.33
N GLU A 139 -36.23 31.61 -56.08
CA GLU A 139 -36.86 30.36 -55.64
C GLU A 139 -35.87 29.21 -55.81
N GLY A 140 -35.64 28.48 -54.72
CA GLY A 140 -34.77 27.31 -54.69
C GLY A 140 -35.02 26.50 -53.42
N ILE A 141 -34.52 25.26 -53.38
CA ILE A 141 -34.58 24.44 -52.17
C ILE A 141 -33.59 25.02 -51.17
N PRO A 142 -34.01 25.40 -49.95
CA PRO A 142 -33.09 25.96 -48.96
C PRO A 142 -32.02 24.95 -48.54
N SER A 143 -30.75 25.37 -48.53
CA SER A 143 -29.68 24.60 -47.87
C SER A 143 -29.97 24.44 -46.36
N ALA A 144 -29.47 23.37 -45.74
CA ALA A 144 -29.56 23.22 -44.29
C ALA A 144 -28.81 24.37 -43.59
N ARG A 145 -29.41 24.98 -42.56
CA ARG A 145 -28.69 25.95 -41.72
C ARG A 145 -27.73 25.17 -40.81
N PRO A 146 -26.43 25.49 -40.81
CA PRO A 146 -25.46 24.73 -40.03
C PRO A 146 -25.65 24.97 -38.52
N LYS A 147 -25.43 23.91 -37.73
CA LYS A 147 -25.16 24.03 -36.30
C LYS A 147 -23.72 24.50 -36.12
N LEU A 148 -23.52 25.53 -35.30
CA LEU A 148 -22.20 26.07 -35.00
C LEU A 148 -21.69 25.47 -33.70
N ILE A 149 -20.51 24.85 -33.73
CA ILE A 149 -19.82 24.34 -32.53
C ILE A 149 -18.61 25.22 -32.27
N PHE A 150 -18.66 26.00 -31.20
CA PHE A 150 -17.54 26.84 -30.79
C PHE A 150 -16.51 25.99 -30.06
N THR A 151 -15.26 26.06 -30.48
CA THR A 151 -14.15 25.25 -29.99
C THR A 151 -13.01 26.14 -29.52
N ALA A 152 -12.23 25.64 -28.55
CA ALA A 152 -10.97 26.26 -28.15
C ALA A 152 -9.85 25.98 -29.17
N GLU A 153 -8.78 26.78 -29.10
CA GLU A 153 -7.63 26.66 -30.00
C GLU A 153 -6.97 25.27 -29.93
N GLY A 154 -6.78 24.67 -31.10
CA GLY A 154 -6.09 23.38 -31.24
C GLY A 154 -6.97 22.13 -31.14
N ILE A 155 -8.30 22.28 -31.04
CA ILE A 155 -9.24 21.16 -31.18
C ILE A 155 -9.46 20.88 -32.67
N GLN A 156 -9.02 19.73 -33.15
CA GLN A 156 -9.30 19.28 -34.52
C GLN A 156 -10.53 18.37 -34.51
N PRO A 157 -11.59 18.69 -35.26
CA PRO A 157 -12.72 17.79 -35.44
C PRO A 157 -12.24 16.46 -36.06
N THR A 158 -12.74 15.35 -35.55
CA THR A 158 -12.45 14.00 -36.09
C THR A 158 -13.25 13.69 -37.35
N ASP A 159 -14.36 14.38 -37.57
CA ASP A 159 -15.16 14.29 -38.78
C ASP A 159 -14.54 15.13 -39.92
N ALA A 160 -14.85 14.80 -41.18
CA ALA A 160 -14.43 15.56 -42.37
C ALA A 160 -15.00 17.01 -42.45
N SER A 161 -15.54 17.53 -41.35
CA SER A 161 -16.12 18.85 -41.19
C SER A 161 -15.02 19.90 -41.07
N ALA A 162 -15.07 20.96 -41.88
CA ALA A 162 -14.04 21.99 -41.90
C ALA A 162 -14.00 22.80 -40.59
N LEU A 163 -12.81 22.91 -39.98
CA LEU A 163 -12.53 23.83 -38.88
C LEU A 163 -12.34 25.25 -39.43
N VAL A 164 -13.15 26.19 -38.94
CA VAL A 164 -13.14 27.60 -39.33
C VAL A 164 -12.49 28.44 -38.24
N LYS A 165 -11.50 29.27 -38.61
CA LYS A 165 -10.80 30.13 -37.65
C LYS A 165 -11.53 31.45 -37.41
N GLY A 166 -12.02 31.62 -36.19
CA GLY A 166 -12.73 32.79 -35.69
C GLY A 166 -14.05 33.07 -36.39
N LEU A 167 -14.82 34.00 -35.82
CA LEU A 167 -16.10 34.44 -36.42
C LEU A 167 -15.96 35.00 -37.83
N ARG A 168 -14.81 35.61 -38.18
CA ARG A 168 -14.59 36.14 -39.53
C ARG A 168 -14.81 35.09 -40.63
N GLY A 169 -14.28 33.89 -40.46
CA GLY A 169 -14.41 32.82 -41.46
C GLY A 169 -15.80 32.19 -41.51
N MET A 170 -16.64 32.42 -40.50
CA MET A 170 -17.94 31.77 -40.36
C MET A 170 -18.87 32.11 -41.53
N ALA A 171 -19.04 33.40 -41.86
CA ALA A 171 -20.04 33.80 -42.84
C ALA A 171 -19.77 33.19 -44.22
N LYS A 172 -18.51 33.21 -44.64
CA LYS A 172 -18.04 32.51 -45.83
C LYS A 172 -18.33 31.01 -45.76
N ALA A 173 -18.03 30.36 -44.64
CA ALA A 173 -18.29 28.93 -44.47
C ALA A 173 -19.79 28.60 -44.51
N VAL A 174 -20.66 29.43 -43.93
CA VAL A 174 -22.12 29.25 -43.99
C VAL A 174 -22.64 29.35 -45.43
N GLU A 175 -22.12 30.29 -46.22
CA GLU A 175 -22.57 30.52 -47.60
C GLU A 175 -21.92 29.56 -48.62
N SER A 176 -20.83 28.87 -48.25
CA SER A 176 -20.06 28.00 -49.15
C SER A 176 -19.93 26.52 -48.73
N ALA A 177 -20.22 26.15 -47.49
CA ALA A 177 -20.16 24.76 -47.04
C ALA A 177 -21.52 24.07 -47.17
N ALA A 178 -21.52 22.81 -47.59
CA ALA A 178 -22.71 21.95 -47.55
C ALA A 178 -22.85 21.21 -46.20
N ALA A 179 -22.08 21.59 -45.18
CA ALA A 179 -21.97 20.87 -43.93
C ALA A 179 -23.11 21.23 -42.97
N GLU A 180 -23.73 20.22 -42.36
CA GLU A 180 -24.75 20.40 -41.31
C GLU A 180 -24.14 20.94 -40.00
N ILE A 181 -22.83 20.73 -39.79
CA ILE A 181 -22.09 21.16 -38.61
C ILE A 181 -20.86 21.95 -39.05
N LEU A 182 -20.64 23.11 -38.43
CA LEU A 182 -19.44 23.92 -38.60
C LEU A 182 -18.73 24.09 -37.26
N TYR A 183 -17.46 23.70 -37.20
CA TYR A 183 -16.61 23.94 -36.04
C TYR A 183 -15.92 25.29 -36.19
N ILE A 184 -16.05 26.14 -35.19
CA ILE A 184 -15.47 27.48 -35.17
C ILE A 184 -14.49 27.56 -34.01
N GLU A 185 -13.21 27.75 -34.32
CA GLU A 185 -12.17 28.03 -33.33
C GLU A 185 -12.31 29.48 -32.89
N THR A 186 -12.84 29.74 -31.69
CA THR A 186 -13.17 31.10 -31.23
C THR A 186 -13.06 31.26 -29.72
N ALA A 187 -12.62 32.44 -29.27
CA ALA A 187 -12.65 32.80 -27.86
C ALA A 187 -14.08 33.05 -27.36
N LYS A 188 -15.05 33.29 -28.27
CA LYS A 188 -16.44 33.64 -27.94
C LYS A 188 -17.24 32.42 -27.48
N SER A 189 -18.18 32.57 -26.55
CA SER A 189 -19.04 31.47 -26.07
C SER A 189 -20.47 31.58 -26.57
N LYS A 190 -21.23 30.50 -26.51
CA LYS A 190 -22.66 30.47 -26.86
C LYS A 190 -23.45 31.55 -26.14
N ASP A 191 -23.17 31.76 -24.84
CA ASP A 191 -23.91 32.70 -23.99
C ASP A 191 -23.78 34.16 -24.45
N GLN A 192 -22.77 34.48 -25.26
CA GLN A 192 -22.63 35.80 -25.87
C GLN A 192 -23.60 36.04 -27.04
N TYR A 193 -24.28 35.00 -27.54
CA TYR A 193 -25.21 35.05 -28.68
C TYR A 193 -26.58 34.42 -28.36
N PRO A 194 -27.30 34.90 -27.33
CA PRO A 194 -28.54 34.28 -26.87
C PRO A 194 -29.69 34.36 -27.89
N PHE A 195 -29.61 35.27 -28.85
CA PHE A 195 -30.65 35.49 -29.87
C PHE A 195 -30.28 34.94 -31.25
N SER A 196 -29.19 34.18 -31.35
CA SER A 196 -28.71 33.64 -32.63
C SER A 196 -29.80 32.85 -33.35
N LEU A 197 -29.88 33.06 -34.66
CA LEU A 197 -30.72 32.28 -35.57
C LEU A 197 -30.06 30.96 -36.00
N TYR A 198 -28.82 30.72 -35.59
CA TYR A 198 -28.15 29.42 -35.67
C TYR A 198 -28.25 28.67 -34.35
N THR A 199 -28.29 27.34 -34.41
CA THR A 199 -28.07 26.51 -33.22
C THR A 199 -26.59 26.54 -32.85
N ILE A 200 -26.27 26.97 -31.63
CA ILE A 200 -24.88 27.06 -31.13
C ILE A 200 -24.70 26.09 -29.95
N SER A 201 -23.57 25.40 -29.92
CA SER A 201 -23.06 24.68 -28.74
C SER A 201 -21.58 25.00 -28.51
N ASP A 202 -21.16 25.04 -27.25
CA ASP A 202 -19.75 25.15 -26.89
C ASP A 202 -19.14 23.75 -26.72
N LEU A 203 -17.93 23.57 -27.25
CA LEU A 203 -17.06 22.43 -26.98
C LEU A 203 -15.74 23.00 -26.44
N LYS A 204 -15.81 23.42 -25.16
CA LYS A 204 -14.72 24.10 -24.46
C LYS A 204 -14.35 23.45 -23.14
N ASN A 205 -15.21 22.60 -22.59
CA ASN A 205 -14.90 21.82 -21.41
C ASN A 205 -13.77 20.82 -21.75
N PRO A 206 -12.62 20.85 -21.06
CA PRO A 206 -11.50 19.98 -21.37
C PRO A 206 -11.85 18.48 -21.34
N TYR A 207 -12.76 18.06 -20.46
CA TYR A 207 -13.23 16.67 -20.37
C TYR A 207 -14.04 16.27 -21.61
N GLU A 208 -14.98 17.12 -22.07
CA GLU A 208 -15.75 16.85 -23.29
C GLU A 208 -14.85 16.77 -24.51
N VAL A 209 -13.84 17.64 -24.59
CA VAL A 209 -12.84 17.61 -25.66
C VAL A 209 -12.05 16.30 -25.64
N LEU A 210 -11.60 15.86 -24.47
CA LEU A 210 -10.92 14.57 -24.33
C LEU A 210 -11.82 13.39 -24.72
N CYS A 211 -13.13 13.43 -24.44
CA CYS A 211 -14.11 12.44 -24.92
C CYS A 211 -14.17 12.37 -26.44
N HIS A 212 -14.00 13.50 -27.13
CA HIS A 212 -13.92 13.52 -28.59
C HIS A 212 -12.58 13.01 -29.13
N LEU A 213 -11.48 13.21 -28.40
CA LEU A 213 -10.14 12.78 -28.82
C LEU A 213 -9.88 11.29 -28.59
N ASP A 214 -10.35 10.74 -27.47
CA ASP A 214 -10.18 9.34 -27.07
C ASP A 214 -11.45 8.84 -26.38
N ALA A 215 -12.10 7.85 -27.00
CA ALA A 215 -13.36 7.28 -26.52
C ALA A 215 -13.24 6.65 -25.12
N MET A 216 -12.04 6.27 -24.68
CA MET A 216 -11.79 5.76 -23.33
C MET A 216 -12.14 6.80 -22.26
N THR A 217 -12.02 8.10 -22.57
CA THR A 217 -12.36 9.17 -21.63
C THR A 217 -13.82 9.07 -21.18
N SER A 218 -14.74 8.70 -22.08
CA SER A 218 -16.17 8.60 -21.78
C SER A 218 -16.55 7.47 -20.82
N VAL A 219 -15.63 6.52 -20.55
CA VAL A 219 -15.80 5.50 -19.51
C VAL A 219 -15.58 6.08 -18.12
N LEU A 220 -14.87 7.19 -18.01
CA LEU A 220 -14.55 7.87 -16.77
C LEU A 220 -15.62 8.91 -16.45
N PRO A 221 -16.25 8.91 -15.26
CA PRO A 221 -17.02 10.04 -14.81
C PRO A 221 -16.17 11.32 -14.76
N GLU A 222 -16.71 12.43 -15.26
CA GLU A 222 -16.06 13.75 -15.20
C GLU A 222 -15.66 14.13 -13.77
N SER A 223 -16.45 13.70 -12.77
CA SER A 223 -16.20 13.93 -11.34
C SER A 223 -14.93 13.29 -10.79
N TYR A 224 -14.25 12.43 -11.55
CA TYR A 224 -12.97 11.84 -11.17
C TYR A 224 -11.80 12.83 -11.22
N GLY A 225 -11.99 13.99 -11.86
CA GLY A 225 -11.01 15.09 -11.90
C GLY A 225 -11.71 16.44 -11.81
N ASP A 226 -10.96 17.47 -11.41
CA ASP A 226 -11.38 18.85 -11.57
C ASP A 226 -11.00 19.39 -12.97
N GLU A 227 -11.45 20.60 -13.29
CA GLU A 227 -11.14 21.25 -14.57
C GLU A 227 -9.62 21.37 -14.81
N GLU A 228 -8.82 21.61 -13.77
CA GLU A 228 -7.35 21.70 -13.90
C GLU A 228 -6.76 20.34 -14.31
N ASN A 229 -7.26 19.24 -13.74
CA ASN A 229 -6.82 17.89 -14.07
C ASN A 229 -7.13 17.54 -15.53
N TRP A 230 -8.36 17.78 -15.98
CA TRP A 230 -8.76 17.52 -17.36
C TRP A 230 -8.02 18.43 -18.35
N GLN A 231 -7.83 19.71 -18.01
CA GLN A 231 -7.03 20.63 -18.83
C GLN A 231 -5.57 20.19 -18.94
N TYR A 232 -5.00 19.65 -17.85
CA TYR A 232 -3.66 19.09 -17.87
C TYR A 232 -3.57 17.89 -18.81
N ALA A 233 -4.48 16.91 -18.70
CA ALA A 233 -4.51 15.77 -19.62
C ALA A 233 -4.68 16.19 -21.08
N LEU A 234 -5.57 17.13 -21.36
CA LEU A 234 -5.78 17.68 -22.72
C LEU A 234 -4.50 18.33 -23.27
N THR A 235 -3.73 19.02 -22.43
CA THR A 235 -2.45 19.60 -22.82
C THR A 235 -1.43 18.53 -23.15
N GLU A 236 -1.33 17.49 -22.33
CA GLU A 236 -0.43 16.36 -22.56
C GLU A 236 -0.82 15.53 -23.79
N PHE A 237 -2.11 15.49 -24.15
CA PHE A 237 -2.61 14.80 -25.34
C PHE A 237 -2.04 15.34 -26.65
N ARG A 238 -1.55 16.59 -26.65
CA ARG A 238 -0.82 17.17 -27.80
C ARG A 238 0.49 16.44 -28.07
N LYS A 239 1.10 15.83 -27.04
CA LYS A 239 2.34 15.05 -27.14
C LYS A 239 2.06 13.54 -27.17
N TYR A 240 1.05 13.08 -26.46
CA TYR A 240 0.69 11.66 -26.32
C TYR A 240 -0.76 11.47 -26.72
N SER A 241 -1.03 10.94 -27.92
CA SER A 241 -2.34 11.03 -28.56
C SER A 241 -3.43 10.10 -27.98
N SER A 242 -3.22 9.49 -26.81
CA SER A 242 -4.18 8.62 -26.13
C SER A 242 -3.84 8.46 -24.66
N TRP A 243 -4.80 7.99 -23.85
CA TRP A 243 -4.56 7.64 -22.45
C TRP A 243 -3.48 6.58 -22.30
N GLN A 244 -3.46 5.56 -23.16
CA GLN A 244 -2.46 4.49 -23.10
C GLN A 244 -1.04 5.04 -23.25
N GLN A 245 -0.82 5.95 -24.22
CA GLN A 245 0.49 6.59 -24.43
C GLN A 245 0.85 7.52 -23.28
N LEU A 246 -0.11 8.34 -22.82
CA LEU A 246 0.12 9.29 -21.72
C LEU A 246 0.51 8.57 -20.43
N ILE A 247 -0.26 7.57 -20.02
CA ILE A 247 0.03 6.79 -18.81
C ILE A 247 1.35 6.04 -18.95
N SER A 248 1.61 5.40 -20.11
CA SER A 248 2.90 4.74 -20.35
C SER A 248 4.10 5.67 -20.23
N ALA A 249 3.96 6.92 -20.66
CA ALA A 249 5.03 7.91 -20.64
C ALA A 249 5.24 8.56 -19.26
N GLN A 250 4.16 8.87 -18.52
CA GLN A 250 4.23 9.67 -17.28
C GLN A 250 4.19 8.83 -15.99
N ILE A 251 3.62 7.63 -16.07
CA ILE A 251 3.40 6.74 -14.92
C ILE A 251 4.26 5.49 -15.05
N GLY A 252 4.13 4.77 -16.17
CA GLY A 252 4.77 3.48 -16.41
C GLY A 252 3.86 2.57 -17.23
N SER A 253 4.34 1.37 -17.53
CA SER A 253 3.58 0.40 -18.35
C SER A 253 2.16 0.19 -17.82
N VAL A 254 1.16 0.40 -18.69
CA VAL A 254 -0.27 0.19 -18.36
C VAL A 254 -0.60 -1.23 -17.89
N ASN A 255 0.26 -2.21 -18.21
CA ASN A 255 0.06 -3.60 -17.80
C ASN A 255 0.58 -3.91 -16.38
N ASN A 256 1.37 -3.00 -15.78
CA ASN A 256 2.10 -3.24 -14.53
C ASN A 256 1.84 -2.12 -13.51
N LEU A 257 0.64 -1.52 -13.52
CA LEU A 257 0.32 -0.41 -12.62
C LEU A 257 0.35 -0.82 -11.14
N ASP A 258 0.09 -2.09 -10.83
CA ASP A 258 0.26 -2.68 -9.50
C ASP A 258 1.69 -2.57 -8.97
N ILE A 259 2.70 -2.62 -9.84
CA ILE A 259 4.11 -2.47 -9.45
C ILE A 259 4.47 -0.99 -9.27
N VAL A 260 3.85 -0.09 -10.05
CA VAL A 260 4.14 1.35 -10.03
C VAL A 260 3.85 1.98 -8.66
N ILE A 261 2.90 1.43 -7.90
CA ILE A 261 2.60 1.90 -6.53
C ILE A 261 3.83 1.91 -5.61
N SER A 262 4.85 1.08 -5.86
CA SER A 262 6.11 1.10 -5.10
C SER A 262 6.83 2.45 -5.16
N THR A 263 6.55 3.27 -6.19
CA THR A 263 7.10 4.63 -6.34
C THR A 263 6.29 5.71 -5.62
N TYR A 264 5.16 5.35 -5.00
CA TYR A 264 4.21 6.28 -4.39
C TYR A 264 4.89 7.22 -3.39
N LYS A 265 5.74 6.69 -2.50
CA LYS A 265 6.53 7.49 -1.54
C LYS A 265 7.25 8.68 -2.18
N GLN A 266 7.84 8.48 -3.36
CA GLN A 266 8.60 9.52 -4.06
C GLN A 266 7.69 10.54 -4.76
N LYS A 267 6.42 10.19 -4.99
CA LYS A 267 5.45 10.93 -5.78
C LYS A 267 4.25 11.45 -4.98
N ALA A 268 4.16 11.14 -3.69
CA ALA A 268 3.01 11.45 -2.84
C ALA A 268 2.67 12.95 -2.77
N SER A 269 3.65 13.84 -2.99
CA SER A 269 3.42 15.30 -3.05
C SER A 269 2.95 15.80 -4.42
N ASN A 270 3.06 14.99 -5.48
CA ASN A 270 2.69 15.36 -6.83
C ASN A 270 1.24 14.99 -7.14
N LYS A 271 0.33 15.96 -6.94
CA LYS A 271 -1.10 15.81 -7.19
C LYS A 271 -1.44 15.34 -8.62
N LYS A 272 -0.71 15.85 -9.62
CA LYS A 272 -0.93 15.47 -11.04
C LYS A 272 -0.57 14.02 -11.29
N TRP A 273 0.54 13.55 -10.70
CA TRP A 273 0.94 12.16 -10.78
C TRP A 273 -0.08 11.24 -10.08
N LEU A 274 -0.54 11.59 -8.88
CA LEU A 274 -1.54 10.82 -8.15
C LEU A 274 -2.86 10.71 -8.92
N TRP A 275 -3.30 11.81 -9.51
CA TRP A 275 -4.51 11.82 -10.34
C TRP A 275 -4.33 10.99 -11.61
N LEU A 276 -3.26 11.19 -12.38
CA LEU A 276 -2.99 10.38 -13.57
C LEU A 276 -2.85 8.89 -13.24
N TYR A 277 -2.20 8.55 -12.12
CA TYR A 277 -2.10 7.17 -11.67
C TYR A 277 -3.47 6.58 -11.37
N PHE A 278 -4.34 7.32 -10.65
CA PHE A 278 -5.72 6.91 -10.41
C PHE A 278 -6.52 6.73 -11.71
N ILE A 279 -6.39 7.64 -12.68
CA ILE A 279 -7.03 7.49 -14.00
C ILE A 279 -6.50 6.27 -14.76
N GLY A 280 -5.19 6.05 -14.72
CA GLY A 280 -4.56 4.86 -15.30
C GLY A 280 -5.11 3.58 -14.70
N LEU A 281 -5.26 3.51 -13.39
CA LEU A 281 -5.86 2.38 -12.68
C LEU A 281 -7.33 2.17 -13.06
N LYS A 282 -8.10 3.26 -13.23
CA LYS A 282 -9.51 3.18 -13.66
C LYS A 282 -9.69 2.66 -15.08
N LEU A 283 -8.76 2.99 -15.98
CA LEU A 283 -8.83 2.59 -17.38
C LEU A 283 -8.20 1.23 -17.67
N PHE A 284 -7.10 0.90 -16.99
CA PHE A 284 -6.24 -0.24 -17.35
C PHE A 284 -6.11 -1.28 -16.24
N HIS A 285 -6.71 -1.04 -15.07
CA HIS A 285 -6.63 -1.90 -13.89
C HIS A 285 -5.20 -2.06 -13.34
N ALA A 286 -5.07 -2.69 -12.17
CA ALA A 286 -3.82 -2.98 -11.49
C ALA A 286 -3.31 -4.40 -11.82
N GLY A 287 -3.20 -4.71 -13.11
CA GLY A 287 -2.76 -6.03 -13.58
C GLY A 287 -3.55 -7.17 -12.92
N ASN A 288 -2.84 -8.17 -12.39
CA ASN A 288 -3.42 -9.36 -11.75
C ASN A 288 -3.70 -9.19 -10.24
N ASN A 289 -3.50 -7.99 -9.68
CA ASN A 289 -3.73 -7.75 -8.26
C ASN A 289 -5.24 -7.61 -7.98
N SER A 290 -5.88 -8.74 -7.66
CA SER A 290 -7.32 -8.83 -7.41
C SER A 290 -7.81 -7.89 -6.31
N TYR A 291 -7.06 -7.73 -5.22
CA TYR A 291 -7.47 -6.86 -4.12
C TYR A 291 -7.41 -5.38 -4.53
N PHE A 292 -6.34 -4.99 -5.23
CA PHE A 292 -6.19 -3.63 -5.71
C PHE A 292 -7.32 -3.27 -6.70
N ASN A 293 -7.64 -4.18 -7.62
CA ASN A 293 -8.75 -3.99 -8.57
C ASN A 293 -10.09 -3.78 -7.86
N LYS A 294 -10.41 -4.58 -6.83
CA LYS A 294 -11.62 -4.36 -6.01
C LYS A 294 -11.65 -2.97 -5.35
N ALA A 295 -10.52 -2.54 -4.78
CA ALA A 295 -10.42 -1.21 -4.16
C ALA A 295 -10.54 -0.06 -5.19
N ILE A 296 -10.06 -0.27 -6.41
CA ILE A 296 -10.17 0.69 -7.52
C ILE A 296 -11.62 0.85 -7.96
N GLU A 297 -12.40 -0.22 -8.03
CA GLU A 297 -13.80 -0.17 -8.48
C GLU A 297 -14.63 0.82 -7.66
N THR A 298 -14.51 0.79 -6.33
CA THR A 298 -15.28 1.67 -5.42
C THR A 298 -14.73 3.08 -5.30
N ALA A 299 -13.45 3.31 -5.63
CA ALA A 299 -12.80 4.60 -5.47
C ALA A 299 -13.29 5.64 -6.48
N THR A 300 -13.60 6.85 -6.03
CA THR A 300 -14.04 7.95 -6.92
C THR A 300 -13.03 9.09 -7.04
N SER A 301 -11.92 9.01 -6.30
CA SER A 301 -10.84 9.99 -6.32
C SER A 301 -9.53 9.35 -5.87
N PRO A 302 -8.36 10.01 -6.06
CA PRO A 302 -7.09 9.50 -5.55
C PRO A 302 -7.08 9.29 -4.02
N SER A 303 -7.69 10.18 -3.25
CA SER A 303 -7.85 9.97 -1.80
C SER A 303 -8.85 8.86 -1.47
N GLY A 304 -9.93 8.77 -2.24
CA GLY A 304 -10.91 7.67 -2.14
C GLY A 304 -10.30 6.30 -2.43
N LEU A 305 -9.27 6.21 -3.26
CA LEU A 305 -8.51 4.99 -3.52
C LEU A 305 -7.76 4.52 -2.26
N ILE A 306 -7.03 5.45 -1.62
CA ILE A 306 -6.34 5.16 -0.36
C ILE A 306 -7.35 4.71 0.70
N HIS A 307 -8.48 5.41 0.79
CA HIS A 307 -9.56 5.05 1.70
C HIS A 307 -10.10 3.63 1.44
N SER A 308 -10.34 3.29 0.17
CA SER A 308 -10.85 1.98 -0.26
C SER A 308 -9.85 0.85 0.03
N LEU A 309 -8.56 1.06 -0.22
CA LEU A 309 -7.49 0.07 0.06
C LEU A 309 -7.49 -0.43 1.50
N TYR A 310 -7.88 0.40 2.46
CA TYR A 310 -8.03 -0.04 3.85
C TYR A 310 -9.33 -0.80 4.13
N ARG A 311 -10.42 -0.48 3.43
CA ARG A 311 -11.80 -0.83 3.84
C ARG A 311 -12.35 -2.02 3.08
N THR A 312 -11.94 -2.22 1.82
CA THR A 312 -12.39 -3.34 0.97
C THR A 312 -12.24 -4.68 1.68
N ILE A 313 -11.14 -4.92 2.40
CA ILE A 313 -10.95 -6.20 3.12
C ILE A 313 -12.05 -6.48 4.13
N LEU A 314 -12.70 -5.46 4.70
CA LEU A 314 -13.76 -5.63 5.71
C LEU A 314 -15.05 -6.20 5.10
N GLU A 315 -15.18 -6.22 3.78
CA GLU A 315 -16.32 -6.83 3.07
C GLU A 315 -16.11 -8.34 2.86
N GLU A 316 -14.88 -8.83 3.03
CA GLU A 316 -14.50 -10.24 2.86
C GLU A 316 -14.67 -11.02 4.16
N ASP A 317 -15.09 -12.29 4.06
CA ASP A 317 -15.15 -13.22 5.19
C ASP A 317 -13.74 -13.83 5.43
N PRO A 318 -13.20 -13.83 6.67
CA PRO A 318 -11.88 -14.42 6.94
C PRO A 318 -11.79 -15.92 6.70
N THR A 319 -12.93 -16.60 6.61
CA THR A 319 -13.04 -18.03 6.33
C THR A 319 -13.06 -18.35 4.84
N ASP A 320 -13.20 -17.34 3.97
CA ASP A 320 -13.17 -17.52 2.53
C ASP A 320 -11.78 -17.95 2.04
N LYS A 321 -11.76 -18.89 1.09
CA LYS A 321 -10.54 -19.45 0.49
C LYS A 321 -9.60 -18.39 -0.10
N ASP A 322 -10.17 -17.29 -0.59
CA ASP A 322 -9.43 -16.23 -1.28
C ASP A 322 -8.96 -15.12 -0.32
N PHE A 323 -9.44 -15.12 0.94
CA PHE A 323 -9.13 -14.10 1.93
C PHE A 323 -7.63 -13.93 2.17
N ILE A 324 -6.90 -15.05 2.32
CA ILE A 324 -5.46 -15.02 2.61
C ILE A 324 -4.68 -14.32 1.48
N SER A 325 -5.04 -14.61 0.22
CA SER A 325 -4.41 -13.96 -0.94
C SER A 325 -4.69 -12.46 -0.95
N GLN A 326 -5.95 -12.08 -0.71
CA GLN A 326 -6.37 -10.67 -0.65
C GLN A 326 -5.72 -9.91 0.51
N TYR A 327 -5.63 -10.55 1.69
CA TYR A 327 -4.94 -10.00 2.85
C TYR A 327 -3.47 -9.69 2.56
N ARG A 328 -2.75 -10.63 1.92
CA ARG A 328 -1.33 -10.43 1.56
C ARG A 328 -1.16 -9.29 0.57
N GLN A 329 -1.95 -9.29 -0.51
CA GLN A 329 -1.95 -8.20 -1.50
C GLN A 329 -2.22 -6.84 -0.84
N ARG A 330 -3.24 -6.76 0.05
CA ARG A 330 -3.52 -5.56 0.83
C ARG A 330 -2.32 -5.11 1.64
N LYS A 331 -1.73 -6.01 2.45
CA LYS A 331 -0.63 -5.69 3.36
C LYS A 331 0.55 -5.05 2.61
N ASP A 332 0.89 -5.56 1.43
CA ASP A 332 1.96 -5.03 0.59
C ASP A 332 1.61 -3.65 -0.02
N LEU A 333 0.36 -3.47 -0.45
CA LEU A 333 -0.13 -2.19 -0.96
C LEU A 333 -0.08 -1.10 0.13
N LEU A 334 -0.53 -1.42 1.35
CA LEU A 334 -0.52 -0.49 2.48
C LEU A 334 0.89 -0.02 2.85
N ASN A 335 1.89 -0.92 2.79
CA ASN A 335 3.30 -0.55 2.95
C ASN A 335 3.80 0.36 1.83
N SER A 336 3.37 0.11 0.59
CA SER A 336 3.76 0.93 -0.57
C SER A 336 3.27 2.38 -0.46
N ILE A 337 2.12 2.60 0.19
CA ILE A 337 1.53 3.93 0.43
C ILE A 337 1.90 4.55 1.79
N GLU A 338 2.90 3.98 2.48
CA GLU A 338 3.45 4.47 3.76
C GLU A 338 2.48 4.50 4.95
N ASN A 339 1.40 3.71 4.90
CA ASN A 339 0.41 3.58 5.97
C ASN A 339 -0.06 4.95 6.57
N PRO A 340 -0.81 5.79 5.83
CA PRO A 340 -1.17 7.14 6.29
C PRO A 340 -1.90 7.15 7.64
N LEU A 341 -1.43 7.95 8.59
CA LEU A 341 -1.87 7.93 10.00
C LEU A 341 -3.39 8.05 10.18
N ASP A 342 -4.03 8.95 9.45
CA ASP A 342 -5.48 9.16 9.54
C ASP A 342 -6.26 7.91 9.09
N GLU A 343 -5.75 7.20 8.09
CA GLU A 343 -6.38 6.01 7.55
C GLU A 343 -6.18 4.79 8.46
N VAL A 344 -4.98 4.63 9.04
CA VAL A 344 -4.69 3.63 10.07
C VAL A 344 -5.61 3.84 11.27
N SER A 345 -5.70 5.06 11.79
CA SER A 345 -6.56 5.41 12.92
C SER A 345 -8.05 5.14 12.63
N GLY A 346 -8.52 5.53 11.44
CA GLY A 346 -9.88 5.24 11.00
C GLY A 346 -10.15 3.74 10.85
N PHE A 347 -9.19 2.99 10.28
CA PHE A 347 -9.29 1.55 10.09
C PHE A 347 -9.34 0.79 11.43
N CYS A 348 -8.45 1.10 12.37
CA CYS A 348 -8.42 0.50 13.71
C CYS A 348 -9.73 0.72 14.48
N LYS A 349 -10.44 1.83 14.24
CA LYS A 349 -11.78 2.06 14.82
C LYS A 349 -12.85 1.17 14.19
N ILE A 350 -12.92 1.13 12.86
CA ILE A 350 -13.99 0.38 12.16
C ILE A 350 -13.81 -1.13 12.24
N VAL A 351 -12.57 -1.64 12.19
CA VAL A 351 -12.29 -3.09 12.22
C VAL A 351 -12.76 -3.75 13.51
N GLN A 352 -12.78 -3.02 14.62
CA GLN A 352 -13.30 -3.50 15.90
C GLN A 352 -14.80 -3.89 15.84
N SER A 353 -15.56 -3.38 14.86
CA SER A 353 -16.95 -3.79 14.63
C SER A 353 -17.09 -5.27 14.23
N LYS A 354 -16.01 -5.93 13.81
CA LYS A 354 -15.96 -7.36 13.46
C LYS A 354 -15.86 -8.30 14.67
N GLY A 355 -15.89 -7.77 15.90
CA GLY A 355 -15.82 -8.58 17.11
C GLY A 355 -14.51 -9.37 17.20
N LYS A 356 -14.58 -10.65 17.57
CA LYS A 356 -13.39 -11.51 17.66
C LYS A 356 -12.62 -11.64 16.35
N TYR A 357 -13.32 -11.65 15.22
CA TYR A 357 -12.72 -11.79 13.89
C TYR A 357 -11.94 -10.55 13.44
N ALA A 358 -12.01 -9.43 14.18
CA ALA A 358 -11.21 -8.24 13.91
C ALA A 358 -9.71 -8.54 13.81
N LEU A 359 -9.20 -9.50 14.59
CA LEU A 359 -7.81 -9.96 14.52
C LEU A 359 -7.39 -10.35 13.10
N CYS A 360 -8.27 -11.03 12.35
CA CYS A 360 -7.94 -11.56 11.02
C CYS A 360 -7.61 -10.50 9.97
N TYR A 361 -8.02 -9.25 10.19
CA TYR A 361 -7.89 -8.14 9.26
C TYR A 361 -6.73 -7.18 9.57
N LEU A 362 -6.16 -7.28 10.77
CA LEU A 362 -5.06 -6.41 11.21
C LEU A 362 -3.74 -6.84 10.57
N THR A 363 -2.81 -5.89 10.47
CA THR A 363 -1.43 -6.14 10.05
C THR A 363 -0.45 -5.72 11.15
N ASP A 364 0.82 -6.04 10.95
CA ASP A 364 1.94 -5.56 11.74
C ASP A 364 2.68 -4.40 11.05
N ASN A 365 2.09 -3.78 10.03
CA ASN A 365 2.68 -2.66 9.31
C ASN A 365 2.83 -1.41 10.20
N THR A 366 1.98 -1.27 11.22
CA THR A 366 1.93 -0.06 12.07
C THR A 366 1.87 -0.41 13.56
N LEU A 367 2.43 0.48 14.39
CA LEU A 367 2.37 0.35 15.85
C LEU A 367 0.92 0.31 16.35
N GLN A 368 0.03 1.14 15.79
CA GLN A 368 -1.37 1.20 16.19
C GLN A 368 -2.12 -0.11 15.96
N GLU A 369 -1.86 -0.79 14.84
CA GLU A 369 -2.45 -2.11 14.60
C GLU A 369 -1.85 -3.18 15.53
N LYS A 370 -0.53 -3.18 15.76
CA LYS A 370 0.13 -4.10 16.72
C LYS A 370 -0.43 -3.93 18.14
N GLU A 371 -0.63 -2.71 18.62
CA GLU A 371 -1.26 -2.44 19.92
C GLU A 371 -2.72 -2.93 19.96
N LEU A 372 -3.47 -2.73 18.86
CA LEU A 372 -4.83 -3.24 18.75
C LEU A 372 -4.88 -4.77 18.75
N ILE A 373 -3.88 -5.45 18.17
CA ILE A 373 -3.76 -6.92 18.26
C ILE A 373 -3.71 -7.35 19.73
N PHE A 374 -2.83 -6.76 20.56
CA PHE A 374 -2.77 -7.09 22.00
C PHE A 374 -4.09 -6.82 22.73
N LYS A 375 -4.76 -5.71 22.42
CA LYS A 375 -6.06 -5.39 23.00
C LYS A 375 -7.13 -6.43 22.64
N LEU A 376 -7.10 -6.95 21.41
CA LEU A 376 -8.04 -7.98 20.96
C LEU A 376 -7.68 -9.37 21.51
N LEU A 377 -6.40 -9.67 21.72
CA LEU A 377 -5.94 -10.89 22.37
C LEU A 377 -6.39 -10.96 23.84
N ASP A 378 -6.21 -9.87 24.58
CA ASP A 378 -6.74 -9.72 25.95
C ASP A 378 -8.26 -10.00 25.99
N ARG A 379 -8.99 -9.41 25.04
CA ARG A 379 -10.45 -9.51 24.99
C ARG A 379 -10.98 -10.87 24.53
N TYR A 380 -10.41 -11.45 23.46
CA TYR A 380 -11.03 -12.54 22.70
C TYR A 380 -10.20 -13.83 22.66
N SER A 381 -9.04 -13.90 23.32
CA SER A 381 -8.17 -15.10 23.32
C SER A 381 -8.89 -16.42 23.66
N GLU A 382 -9.88 -16.38 24.55
CA GLU A 382 -10.65 -17.55 24.98
C GLU A 382 -11.73 -17.96 23.96
N ASP A 383 -12.02 -17.13 22.95
CA ASP A 383 -12.98 -17.42 21.88
C ASP A 383 -12.35 -18.17 20.68
N PHE A 384 -11.05 -18.47 20.77
CA PHE A 384 -10.26 -19.13 19.74
C PHE A 384 -9.60 -20.41 20.28
N GLY A 385 -9.43 -21.41 19.42
CA GLY A 385 -8.49 -22.47 19.70
C GLY A 385 -7.05 -21.94 19.70
N ARG A 386 -6.17 -22.46 20.57
CA ARG A 386 -4.77 -21.99 20.61
C ARG A 386 -4.06 -22.14 19.26
N ALA A 387 -4.26 -23.26 18.57
CA ALA A 387 -3.68 -23.49 17.24
C ALA A 387 -4.21 -22.47 16.22
N GLU A 388 -5.52 -22.25 16.19
CA GLU A 388 -6.16 -21.23 15.34
C GLU A 388 -5.60 -19.83 15.60
N LEU A 389 -5.40 -19.46 16.87
CA LEU A 389 -4.83 -18.17 17.24
C LEU A 389 -3.38 -18.03 16.77
N LEU A 390 -2.57 -19.09 16.89
CA LEU A 390 -1.20 -19.10 16.40
C LEU A 390 -1.14 -19.00 14.87
N ASP A 391 -2.05 -19.65 14.15
CA ASP A 391 -2.16 -19.54 12.68
C ASP A 391 -2.56 -18.12 12.24
N ILE A 392 -3.44 -17.47 12.99
CA ILE A 392 -3.80 -16.07 12.77
C ILE A 392 -2.57 -15.18 12.99
N LEU A 393 -1.86 -15.33 14.11
CA LEU A 393 -0.68 -14.53 14.43
C LEU A 393 0.46 -14.73 13.44
N GLU A 394 0.67 -15.94 12.91
CA GLU A 394 1.65 -16.20 11.86
C GLU A 394 1.43 -15.33 10.63
N ARG A 395 0.17 -15.01 10.33
CA ARG A 395 -0.20 -14.12 9.22
C ARG A 395 -0.12 -12.63 9.61
N ILE A 396 -0.71 -12.27 10.75
CA ILE A 396 -0.95 -10.86 11.09
C ILE A 396 0.17 -10.19 11.85
N TYR A 397 0.94 -10.96 12.63
CA TYR A 397 2.07 -10.45 13.41
C TYR A 397 3.14 -11.54 13.61
N PRO A 398 3.94 -11.85 12.58
CA PRO A 398 4.92 -12.93 12.57
C PRO A 398 5.94 -12.86 13.72
N ASP A 399 6.38 -11.67 14.13
CA ASP A 399 7.34 -11.52 15.24
C ASP A 399 6.74 -11.97 16.58
N LEU A 400 5.47 -11.64 16.84
CA LEU A 400 4.75 -12.11 18.03
C LEU A 400 4.51 -13.63 17.98
N ARG A 401 4.23 -14.17 16.78
CA ARG A 401 4.16 -15.62 16.56
C ARG A 401 5.50 -16.30 16.82
N ALA A 402 6.62 -15.70 16.42
CA ALA A 402 7.96 -16.21 16.65
C ALA A 402 8.30 -16.21 18.15
N TYR A 403 7.91 -15.18 18.90
CA TYR A 403 8.01 -15.17 20.38
C TYR A 403 7.26 -16.33 21.03
N LEU A 404 6.07 -16.68 20.54
CA LEU A 404 5.28 -17.83 21.03
C LEU A 404 5.79 -19.19 20.57
N THR A 405 6.82 -19.27 19.72
CA THR A 405 7.42 -20.54 19.30
C THR A 405 8.09 -21.24 20.48
N ALA A 406 7.89 -22.55 20.58
CA ALA A 406 8.51 -23.36 21.64
C ALA A 406 10.04 -23.36 21.48
N TYR A 407 10.73 -23.35 22.62
CA TYR A 407 12.17 -23.62 22.70
C TYR A 407 12.35 -24.87 23.55
N HIS A 408 13.21 -25.79 23.12
CA HIS A 408 13.46 -27.04 23.85
C HIS A 408 14.60 -26.87 24.85
N PHE A 409 14.24 -26.82 26.13
CA PHE A 409 15.12 -26.65 27.29
C PHE A 409 15.73 -27.98 27.78
N LYS A 410 15.43 -29.10 27.11
CA LYS A 410 15.82 -30.45 27.57
C LYS A 410 15.27 -30.77 28.97
N SER A 411 14.15 -30.15 29.32
CA SER A 411 13.46 -30.31 30.59
C SER A 411 11.97 -30.10 30.37
N GLU A 412 11.17 -31.15 30.61
CA GLU A 412 9.71 -31.10 30.45
C GLU A 412 9.08 -29.98 31.30
N LEU A 413 9.62 -29.73 32.51
CA LEU A 413 9.17 -28.64 33.36
C LEU A 413 9.37 -27.27 32.68
N LEU A 414 10.58 -26.99 32.17
CA LEU A 414 10.90 -25.69 31.58
C LEU A 414 10.20 -25.50 30.23
N ASP A 415 10.11 -26.56 29.42
CA ASP A 415 9.38 -26.57 28.15
C ASP A 415 7.92 -26.16 28.36
N ASN A 416 7.23 -26.84 29.28
CA ASN A 416 5.82 -26.56 29.59
C ASN A 416 5.66 -25.19 30.25
N TYR A 417 6.51 -24.85 31.24
CA TYR A 417 6.40 -23.60 31.99
C TYR A 417 6.53 -22.38 31.08
N PHE A 418 7.60 -22.31 30.27
CA PHE A 418 7.81 -21.13 29.43
C PHE A 418 6.83 -21.05 28.25
N GLN A 419 6.33 -22.18 27.75
CA GLN A 419 5.29 -22.14 26.73
C GLN A 419 3.98 -21.57 27.27
N GLU A 420 3.59 -21.93 28.50
CA GLU A 420 2.41 -21.38 29.16
C GLU A 420 2.61 -19.93 29.61
N TYR A 421 3.76 -19.60 30.19
CA TYR A 421 4.10 -18.24 30.63
C TYR A 421 3.98 -17.23 29.49
N LYS A 422 4.62 -17.50 28.34
CA LYS A 422 4.63 -16.60 27.18
C LYS A 422 3.23 -16.39 26.61
N TYR A 423 2.45 -17.46 26.50
CA TYR A 423 1.08 -17.36 25.99
C TYR A 423 0.22 -16.48 26.89
N GLN A 424 0.24 -16.75 28.20
CA GLN A 424 -0.48 -15.97 29.22
C GLN A 424 -0.03 -14.52 29.30
N LYS A 425 1.27 -14.24 29.13
CA LYS A 425 1.81 -12.88 29.00
C LYS A 425 1.19 -12.16 27.81
N VAL A 426 1.13 -12.80 26.64
CA VAL A 426 0.58 -12.22 25.40
C VAL A 426 -0.93 -11.99 25.47
N VAL A 427 -1.69 -12.93 26.03
CA VAL A 427 -3.14 -12.78 26.20
C VAL A 427 -3.51 -12.02 27.47
N ASN A 428 -2.52 -11.56 28.24
CA ASN A 428 -2.67 -10.76 29.45
C ASN A 428 -3.59 -11.40 30.53
N LYS A 429 -3.50 -12.72 30.70
CA LYS A 429 -4.32 -13.50 31.63
C LYS A 429 -3.48 -14.50 32.39
N ILE A 430 -3.96 -14.91 33.57
CA ILE A 430 -3.36 -15.99 34.35
C ILE A 430 -4.37 -17.12 34.50
N PHE A 431 -4.00 -18.32 34.07
CA PHE A 431 -4.82 -19.51 34.13
C PHE A 431 -4.60 -20.29 35.44
N PRO A 432 -5.65 -20.91 36.01
CA PRO A 432 -5.55 -21.63 37.29
C PRO A 432 -4.51 -22.74 37.33
N ASP A 433 -4.41 -23.54 36.27
CA ASP A 433 -3.45 -24.66 36.20
C ASP A 433 -2.01 -24.15 36.20
N PHE A 434 -1.76 -23.03 35.52
CA PHE A 434 -0.45 -22.39 35.54
C PHE A 434 -0.12 -21.80 36.92
N MET A 435 -1.07 -21.19 37.62
CA MET A 435 -0.84 -20.75 39.01
C MET A 435 -0.52 -21.90 39.94
N THR A 436 -1.19 -23.05 39.77
CA THR A 436 -0.88 -24.25 40.54
C THR A 436 0.58 -24.69 40.31
N LEU A 437 1.06 -24.59 39.07
CA LEU A 437 2.46 -24.86 38.73
C LEU A 437 3.43 -23.83 39.35
N VAL A 438 3.08 -22.54 39.32
CA VAL A 438 3.87 -21.45 39.92
C VAL A 438 4.00 -21.67 41.43
N GLU A 439 2.90 -21.91 42.15
CA GLU A 439 2.94 -22.12 43.60
C GLU A 439 3.69 -23.39 43.98
N LYS A 440 3.56 -24.46 43.18
CA LYS A 440 4.37 -25.67 43.37
C LYS A 440 5.86 -25.36 43.24
N GLN A 441 6.27 -24.67 42.18
CA GLN A 441 7.68 -24.33 41.94
C GLN A 441 8.21 -23.27 42.91
N ALA A 442 7.32 -22.46 43.51
CA ALA A 442 7.69 -21.56 44.59
C ALA A 442 8.23 -22.31 45.82
N VAL A 443 7.82 -23.57 46.03
CA VAL A 443 8.30 -24.44 47.11
C VAL A 443 9.41 -25.37 46.61
N ASP A 444 9.15 -26.13 45.55
CA ASP A 444 10.02 -27.22 45.06
C ASP A 444 11.35 -26.70 44.49
N ARG A 445 11.30 -25.56 43.77
CA ARG A 445 12.47 -24.90 43.16
C ARG A 445 13.35 -25.87 42.38
N ASP A 446 12.73 -26.71 41.56
CA ASP A 446 13.43 -27.75 40.79
C ASP A 446 14.51 -27.18 39.86
N TYR A 447 14.43 -25.90 39.51
CA TYR A 447 15.47 -25.20 38.74
C TYR A 447 16.86 -25.29 39.39
N ASN A 448 16.98 -25.42 40.72
CA ASN A 448 18.27 -25.58 41.38
C ASN A 448 18.96 -26.90 41.02
N ARG A 449 18.17 -27.92 40.69
CA ARG A 449 18.66 -29.24 40.23
C ARG A 449 18.81 -29.28 38.71
N ILE A 450 17.94 -28.58 37.98
CA ILE A 450 17.90 -28.61 36.52
C ILE A 450 18.97 -27.70 35.91
N LEU A 451 19.20 -26.52 36.48
CA LEU A 451 20.01 -25.47 35.90
C LEU A 451 21.32 -25.26 36.65
N PRO A 452 22.47 -25.21 35.95
CA PRO A 452 23.72 -24.83 36.57
C PRO A 452 23.70 -23.33 36.93
N PRO A 453 24.44 -22.90 37.98
CA PRO A 453 24.73 -21.49 38.21
C PRO A 453 25.43 -20.87 37.00
N ARG A 454 25.04 -19.66 36.59
CA ARG A 454 25.67 -18.96 35.45
C ARG A 454 27.18 -18.80 35.63
N SER A 455 27.61 -18.47 36.85
CA SER A 455 29.01 -18.39 37.29
C SER A 455 29.83 -19.63 36.90
N SER A 456 29.26 -20.83 37.06
CA SER A 456 29.95 -22.09 36.72
C SER A 456 30.09 -22.36 35.22
N VAL A 457 29.30 -21.69 34.39
CA VAL A 457 29.28 -21.88 32.93
C VAL A 457 30.23 -20.92 32.24
N ILE A 458 30.27 -19.66 32.68
CA ILE A 458 31.04 -18.60 32.02
C ILE A 458 32.55 -18.86 31.97
N GLU A 459 33.11 -19.57 32.97
CA GLU A 459 34.53 -19.91 33.03
C GLU A 459 34.98 -20.81 31.87
N GLY A 460 34.06 -21.59 31.29
CA GLY A 460 34.35 -22.50 30.18
C GLY A 460 34.16 -21.91 28.79
N ILE A 461 33.79 -20.63 28.68
CA ILE A 461 33.48 -20.00 27.39
C ILE A 461 34.77 -19.50 26.73
N ASP A 462 34.99 -19.90 25.48
CA ASP A 462 36.08 -19.35 24.66
C ASP A 462 35.80 -17.88 24.34
N VAL A 463 36.67 -16.98 24.74
CA VAL A 463 36.55 -15.53 24.50
C VAL A 463 37.48 -15.04 23.37
N THR A 464 38.12 -15.96 22.63
CA THR A 464 39.00 -15.62 21.52
C THR A 464 38.23 -14.88 20.43
N ASP A 465 38.70 -13.69 20.07
CA ASP A 465 38.10 -12.83 19.03
C ASP A 465 36.56 -12.71 19.15
N THR A 466 36.11 -12.48 20.39
CA THR A 466 34.69 -12.54 20.77
C THR A 466 34.23 -11.22 21.38
N GLN A 467 33.06 -10.72 20.94
CA GLN A 467 32.41 -9.53 21.52
C GLN A 467 31.22 -9.94 22.40
N THR A 468 31.22 -9.48 23.65
CA THR A 468 30.12 -9.73 24.59
C THR A 468 29.13 -8.56 24.59
N TYR A 469 27.84 -8.89 24.54
CA TYR A 469 26.70 -7.99 24.69
C TYR A 469 25.92 -8.38 25.94
N PHE A 470 25.91 -7.48 26.93
CA PHE A 470 25.13 -7.65 28.15
C PHE A 470 23.73 -7.05 27.96
N THR A 471 22.70 -7.86 28.01
CA THR A 471 21.30 -7.45 27.86
C THR A 471 20.58 -7.53 29.20
N ASP A 472 20.28 -6.37 29.77
CA ASP A 472 19.61 -6.25 31.07
C ASP A 472 18.16 -6.75 30.98
N ALA A 473 17.76 -7.60 31.95
CA ALA A 473 16.42 -8.19 32.05
C ALA A 473 15.96 -9.06 30.83
N MET A 474 16.88 -9.71 30.12
CA MET A 474 16.58 -10.62 28.99
C MET A 474 16.52 -12.10 29.42
N GLY A 475 15.40 -12.50 30.05
CA GLY A 475 15.16 -13.90 30.44
C GLY A 475 15.00 -14.86 29.26
N VAL A 476 14.90 -16.17 29.53
CA VAL A 476 14.79 -17.19 28.46
C VAL A 476 13.47 -17.19 27.68
N GLU A 477 12.48 -16.39 28.08
CA GLU A 477 11.22 -16.25 27.34
C GLU A 477 11.43 -15.86 25.85
N TYR A 478 12.51 -15.12 25.56
CA TYR A 478 12.79 -14.64 24.22
C TYR A 478 13.48 -15.68 23.32
N LEU A 479 13.89 -16.85 23.83
CA LEU A 479 14.69 -17.82 23.07
C LEU A 479 14.01 -18.26 21.77
N GLY A 480 12.70 -18.56 21.79
CA GLY A 480 11.96 -18.91 20.58
C GLY A 480 12.04 -17.84 19.49
N TYR A 481 11.96 -16.56 19.88
CA TYR A 481 12.12 -15.42 18.97
C TYR A 481 13.58 -15.28 18.50
N ILE A 482 14.55 -15.27 19.42
CA ILE A 482 15.97 -15.11 19.12
C ILE A 482 16.45 -16.18 18.14
N MET A 483 16.09 -17.44 18.37
CA MET A 483 16.43 -18.55 17.47
C MET A 483 15.80 -18.34 16.09
N SER A 484 14.51 -17.98 16.03
CA SER A 484 13.82 -17.67 14.76
C SER A 484 14.50 -16.53 13.99
N ARG A 485 14.95 -15.47 14.68
CA ARG A 485 15.66 -14.34 14.07
C ARG A 485 17.08 -14.71 13.63
N CYS A 486 17.82 -15.48 14.43
CA CYS A 486 19.11 -16.02 14.03
C CYS A 486 19.00 -16.83 12.73
N HIS A 487 17.92 -17.61 12.56
CA HIS A 487 17.64 -18.35 11.32
C HIS A 487 17.55 -17.41 10.12
N ALA A 488 16.67 -16.42 10.21
CA ALA A 488 16.39 -15.48 9.14
C ALA A 488 17.62 -14.65 8.76
N LEU A 489 18.52 -14.40 9.72
CA LEU A 489 19.78 -13.69 9.55
C LEU A 489 20.95 -14.61 9.16
N LYS A 490 20.74 -15.92 9.01
CA LYS A 490 21.79 -16.91 8.73
C LYS A 490 22.92 -16.84 9.76
N LEU A 491 22.56 -16.94 11.03
CA LEU A 491 23.44 -17.00 12.18
C LEU A 491 23.32 -18.36 12.85
N MET A 492 24.44 -18.92 13.29
CA MET A 492 24.48 -20.08 14.16
C MET A 492 24.45 -19.59 15.61
N ALA A 493 23.55 -20.14 16.42
CA ALA A 493 23.43 -19.79 17.83
C ALA A 493 23.51 -21.06 18.69
N LYS A 494 24.40 -21.06 19.68
CA LYS A 494 24.47 -22.08 20.73
C LYS A 494 23.99 -21.47 22.03
N VAL A 495 22.94 -22.06 22.59
CA VAL A 495 22.32 -21.57 23.82
C VAL A 495 22.73 -22.48 24.98
N THR A 496 23.18 -21.86 26.06
CA THR A 496 23.31 -22.50 27.36
C THR A 496 22.36 -21.82 28.33
N VAL A 497 21.50 -22.60 28.98
CA VAL A 497 20.52 -22.07 29.95
C VAL A 497 21.05 -22.33 31.36
N CYS A 498 21.00 -21.28 32.18
CA CYS A 498 21.54 -21.26 33.54
C CYS A 498 20.58 -20.54 34.48
N ARG A 499 20.86 -20.64 35.79
CA ARG A 499 20.21 -19.79 36.80
C ARG A 499 21.10 -18.61 37.16
N CYS A 500 20.50 -17.43 37.31
CA CYS A 500 21.18 -16.25 37.84
C CYS A 500 21.42 -16.36 39.36
N GLU A 501 22.19 -15.42 39.89
CA GLU A 501 22.32 -15.23 41.34
C GLU A 501 21.11 -14.48 41.90
N LEU A 502 20.80 -14.73 43.17
CA LEU A 502 19.65 -14.14 43.86
C LEU A 502 20.08 -13.06 44.88
N PRO A 503 19.23 -12.04 45.13
CA PRO A 503 18.01 -11.70 44.38
C PRO A 503 18.32 -11.40 42.91
N SER A 504 17.36 -11.63 42.01
CA SER A 504 17.54 -11.50 40.56
C SER A 504 17.62 -10.02 40.13
N ILE A 505 18.68 -9.34 40.57
CA ILE A 505 18.93 -7.91 40.35
C ILE A 505 20.35 -7.72 39.83
N THR A 506 20.55 -6.68 39.02
CA THR A 506 21.83 -6.37 38.35
C THR A 506 23.00 -6.21 39.32
N SER A 507 22.79 -5.72 40.55
CA SER A 507 23.89 -5.55 41.52
C SER A 507 24.49 -6.87 42.03
N ARG A 508 23.72 -7.97 41.97
CA ARG A 508 24.14 -9.31 42.39
C ARG A 508 24.70 -10.15 41.24
N ASN A 509 24.41 -9.73 40.00
CA ASN A 509 24.66 -10.50 38.79
C ASN A 509 25.71 -9.79 37.92
N LYS A 510 26.95 -9.73 38.43
CA LYS A 510 28.09 -9.06 37.76
C LYS A 510 29.31 -9.94 37.54
N GLU A 511 29.24 -11.20 37.93
CA GLU A 511 30.36 -12.13 37.91
C GLU A 511 30.93 -12.37 36.50
N PHE A 512 30.12 -12.20 35.45
CA PHE A 512 30.57 -12.35 34.07
C PHE A 512 31.38 -11.17 33.53
N TRP A 513 31.38 -10.02 34.21
CA TRP A 513 32.17 -8.86 33.78
C TRP A 513 33.66 -9.12 33.84
N ASP A 514 34.10 -9.84 34.87
CA ASP A 514 35.51 -10.16 35.09
C ASP A 514 36.02 -11.24 34.12
N VAL A 515 35.11 -12.03 33.53
CA VAL A 515 35.44 -13.18 32.67
C VAL A 515 35.28 -12.85 31.19
N LEU A 516 34.21 -12.16 30.81
CA LEU A 516 33.80 -11.96 29.41
C LEU A 516 34.15 -10.59 28.83
N SER A 517 34.77 -9.71 29.62
CA SER A 517 35.25 -8.41 29.17
C SER A 517 36.77 -8.45 28.97
N THR A 518 37.26 -7.94 27.85
CA THR A 518 38.71 -7.83 27.58
C THR A 518 39.07 -6.41 27.15
N ASP A 519 40.36 -6.05 27.21
CA ASP A 519 40.83 -4.72 26.75
C ASP A 519 40.49 -4.44 25.28
N ARG A 520 40.51 -5.49 24.44
CA ARG A 520 40.16 -5.38 23.01
C ARG A 520 38.65 -5.40 22.77
N PHE A 521 37.92 -6.22 23.53
CA PHE A 521 36.47 -6.39 23.41
C PHE A 521 35.83 -6.14 24.77
N PRO A 522 35.64 -4.86 25.15
CA PRO A 522 34.89 -4.53 26.37
C PRO A 522 33.42 -4.90 26.19
N ILE A 523 32.75 -5.30 27.28
CA ILE A 523 31.32 -5.61 27.26
C ILE A 523 30.51 -4.38 26.78
N ILE A 524 29.58 -4.63 25.87
CA ILE A 524 28.60 -3.62 25.40
C ILE A 524 27.28 -3.84 26.13
N SER A 525 26.88 -2.89 26.97
CA SER A 525 25.59 -2.94 27.68
C SER A 525 24.42 -2.53 26.78
N VAL A 526 23.32 -3.26 26.94
CA VAL A 526 22.01 -3.03 26.32
C VAL A 526 20.97 -3.02 27.43
N ASP A 527 20.69 -1.83 27.96
CA ASP A 527 19.83 -1.61 29.15
C ASP A 527 18.40 -1.17 28.82
N LYS A 528 18.09 -1.00 27.53
CA LYS A 528 16.79 -0.46 27.08
C LYS A 528 15.62 -1.38 27.40
N ILE A 529 15.84 -2.70 27.44
CA ILE A 529 14.79 -3.68 27.77
C ILE A 529 14.34 -3.47 29.22
N ASP A 530 15.26 -3.41 30.17
CA ASP A 530 14.93 -3.15 31.58
C ASP A 530 14.30 -1.76 31.81
N LYS A 531 14.79 -0.72 31.11
CA LYS A 531 14.18 0.62 31.17
C LYS A 531 12.71 0.64 30.75
N ILE A 532 12.36 -0.09 29.67
CA ILE A 532 10.97 -0.25 29.23
C ILE A 532 10.14 -0.91 30.34
N LYS A 533 10.67 -1.94 31.00
CA LYS A 533 10.00 -2.69 32.09
C LYS A 533 9.77 -1.85 33.35
N HIS A 534 10.66 -0.91 33.65
CA HIS A 534 10.58 -0.09 34.86
C HIS A 534 9.79 1.21 34.71
N HIS A 535 10.00 1.91 33.60
CA HIS A 535 9.54 3.29 33.44
C HIS A 535 8.45 3.45 32.39
N GLY A 536 8.15 2.41 31.60
CA GLY A 536 7.25 2.54 30.47
C GLY A 536 7.71 3.65 29.51
N GLU A 537 9.03 3.80 29.33
CA GLU A 537 9.62 4.77 28.39
C GLU A 537 9.03 4.60 26.99
N GLU A 538 9.10 5.63 26.15
CA GLU A 538 8.55 5.60 24.78
C GLU A 538 7.00 5.55 24.70
N GLY A 539 6.30 5.96 25.78
CA GLY A 539 4.86 6.24 25.74
C GLY A 539 3.96 5.17 26.34
N TYR A 540 4.52 4.18 27.04
CA TYR A 540 3.78 3.13 27.75
C TYR A 540 3.35 3.59 29.15
N ASP A 541 2.46 4.59 29.19
CA ASP A 541 1.91 5.10 30.46
C ASP A 541 0.96 4.08 31.11
N TYR A 542 1.51 3.32 32.06
CA TYR A 542 0.83 2.27 32.80
C TYR A 542 -0.16 2.79 33.86
N SER A 543 -0.22 4.12 34.09
CA SER A 543 -1.23 4.72 34.96
C SER A 543 -2.64 4.69 34.37
N ARG A 544 -2.74 4.47 33.05
CA ARG A 544 -4.02 4.39 32.34
C ARG A 544 -4.50 2.95 32.20
N GLU A 545 -5.75 2.72 32.55
CA GLU A 545 -6.38 1.39 32.51
C GLU A 545 -6.34 0.77 31.10
N ASP A 546 -6.50 1.58 30.06
CA ASP A 546 -6.46 1.15 28.66
C ASP A 546 -5.06 0.77 28.15
N ARG A 547 -4.03 0.91 29.00
CA ARG A 547 -2.62 0.64 28.70
C ARG A 547 -1.99 -0.43 29.60
N LYS A 548 -2.78 -1.13 30.41
CA LYS A 548 -2.35 -2.31 31.18
C LYS A 548 -2.23 -3.59 30.34
N LEU A 549 -1.82 -3.43 29.08
CA LEU A 549 -1.63 -4.48 28.10
C LEU A 549 -0.13 -4.75 27.92
N PRO A 550 0.29 -5.94 27.47
CA PRO A 550 1.69 -6.28 27.24
C PRO A 550 2.26 -5.65 25.95
N ILE A 551 1.88 -4.40 25.63
CA ILE A 551 2.25 -3.70 24.38
C ILE A 551 3.73 -3.33 24.33
N HIS A 552 4.40 -3.25 25.47
CA HIS A 552 5.85 -3.02 25.57
C HIS A 552 6.67 -4.13 24.89
N LEU A 553 6.12 -5.35 24.81
CA LEU A 553 6.74 -6.49 24.12
C LEU A 553 7.05 -6.16 22.65
N ILE A 554 6.27 -5.27 22.01
CA ILE A 554 6.55 -4.79 20.64
C ILE A 554 7.98 -4.25 20.55
N ARG A 555 8.33 -3.34 21.47
CA ARG A 555 9.64 -2.68 21.45
C ARG A 555 10.75 -3.61 21.93
N GLU A 556 10.49 -4.49 22.89
CA GLU A 556 11.45 -5.50 23.33
C GLU A 556 11.90 -6.39 22.18
N LEU A 557 10.96 -6.88 21.36
CA LEU A 557 11.27 -7.72 20.19
C LEU A 557 12.03 -6.96 19.10
N GLU A 558 11.71 -5.68 18.89
CA GLU A 558 12.44 -4.81 17.96
C GLU A 558 13.88 -4.55 18.41
N LEU A 559 14.11 -4.29 19.70
CA LEU A 559 15.45 -4.09 20.26
C LEU A 559 16.32 -5.34 20.14
N ILE A 560 15.74 -6.52 20.37
CA ILE A 560 16.44 -7.80 20.17
C ILE A 560 16.80 -7.99 18.69
N ASP A 561 15.89 -7.69 17.76
CA ASP A 561 16.17 -7.80 16.32
C ASP A 561 17.23 -6.79 15.84
N GLU A 562 17.18 -5.55 16.32
CA GLU A 562 18.21 -4.52 16.08
C GLU A 562 19.59 -5.01 16.55
N LEU A 563 19.67 -5.60 17.74
CA LEU A 563 20.91 -6.16 18.29
C LEU A 563 21.43 -7.32 17.43
N LEU A 564 20.58 -8.27 17.04
CA LEU A 564 20.97 -9.41 16.20
C LEU A 564 21.43 -8.97 14.80
N LYS A 565 20.77 -7.98 14.18
CA LYS A 565 21.19 -7.37 12.91
C LYS A 565 22.55 -6.67 13.04
N LYS A 566 22.80 -5.98 14.15
CA LYS A 566 24.10 -5.38 14.44
C LYS A 566 25.18 -6.45 14.56
N ILE A 567 24.91 -7.53 15.28
CA ILE A 567 25.82 -8.66 15.42
C ILE A 567 26.13 -9.30 14.06
N LYS A 568 25.11 -9.57 13.23
CA LYS A 568 25.30 -10.08 11.87
C LYS A 568 26.20 -9.17 11.04
N THR A 569 25.99 -7.86 11.10
CA THR A 569 26.79 -6.87 10.37
C THR A 569 28.26 -6.95 10.79
N ASN A 570 28.53 -6.95 12.11
CA ASN A 570 29.90 -6.97 12.63
C ASN A 570 30.62 -8.30 12.35
N LEU A 571 29.92 -9.44 12.49
CA LEU A 571 30.45 -10.76 12.07
C LEU A 571 30.80 -10.78 10.58
N THR A 572 29.96 -10.16 9.73
CA THR A 572 30.19 -10.09 8.28
C THR A 572 31.38 -9.22 7.93
N ASN A 573 31.60 -8.12 8.67
CA ASN A 573 32.74 -7.22 8.49
C ASN A 573 34.06 -7.80 9.03
N GLY A 574 34.01 -8.88 9.81
CA GLY A 574 35.17 -9.46 10.47
C GLY A 574 35.66 -8.65 11.68
N ASP A 575 34.78 -7.86 12.31
CA ASP A 575 35.11 -7.10 13.53
C ASP A 575 35.45 -8.03 14.70
N TYR A 576 34.82 -9.21 14.73
CA TYR A 576 35.04 -10.34 15.61
C TYR A 576 34.50 -11.63 14.95
N GLN A 577 34.94 -12.81 15.39
CA GLN A 577 34.45 -14.10 14.87
C GLN A 577 33.22 -14.64 15.61
N LYS A 578 32.99 -14.19 16.84
CA LYS A 578 31.89 -14.66 17.70
C LYS A 578 31.30 -13.52 18.53
N ALA A 579 30.00 -13.55 18.75
CA ALA A 579 29.33 -12.71 19.74
C ALA A 579 28.78 -13.57 20.88
N ILE A 580 28.74 -13.01 22.09
CA ILE A 580 28.03 -13.59 23.23
C ILE A 580 26.92 -12.65 23.63
N LEU A 581 25.67 -13.13 23.71
CA LEU A 581 24.60 -12.44 24.42
C LEU A 581 24.46 -13.07 25.79
N ILE A 582 24.47 -12.25 26.83
CA ILE A 582 24.33 -12.69 28.23
C ILE A 582 23.38 -11.77 28.98
N ALA A 583 22.53 -12.35 29.82
CA ALA A 583 21.59 -11.62 30.66
C ALA A 583 21.93 -11.80 32.14
N ASP A 584 21.63 -10.78 32.94
CA ASP A 584 21.78 -10.77 34.39
C ASP A 584 20.61 -11.45 35.10
N HIS A 585 19.38 -11.19 34.67
CA HIS A 585 18.14 -11.83 35.13
C HIS A 585 17.06 -11.77 34.04
N GLY A 586 15.93 -12.42 34.30
CA GLY A 586 14.69 -12.17 33.57
C GLY A 586 13.75 -11.23 34.32
N ALA A 587 12.47 -11.23 33.96
CA ALA A 587 11.43 -10.44 34.62
C ALA A 587 10.06 -11.13 34.50
N SER A 588 9.19 -10.88 35.47
CA SER A 588 7.84 -11.41 35.51
C SER A 588 6.80 -10.34 35.19
N ARG A 589 6.05 -10.56 34.11
CA ARG A 589 4.84 -9.81 33.78
C ARG A 589 3.64 -10.33 34.57
N LEU A 590 3.54 -11.64 34.74
CA LEU A 590 2.39 -12.27 35.37
C LEU A 590 2.31 -11.95 36.86
N ALA A 591 3.45 -11.80 37.55
CA ALA A 591 3.45 -11.28 38.93
C ALA A 591 2.85 -9.86 39.04
N VAL A 592 3.03 -9.01 38.03
CA VAL A 592 2.46 -7.64 38.02
C VAL A 592 0.94 -7.68 37.93
N ILE A 593 0.38 -8.50 37.04
CA ILE A 593 -1.08 -8.58 36.85
C ILE A 593 -1.77 -9.44 37.92
N HIS A 594 -1.04 -10.35 38.59
CA HIS A 594 -1.54 -11.09 39.75
C HIS A 594 -1.83 -10.15 40.93
N GLY A 595 -0.90 -9.25 41.24
CA GLY A 595 -1.18 -8.08 42.07
C GLY A 595 -1.47 -8.33 43.56
N THR A 596 -1.15 -9.51 44.08
CA THR A 596 -1.34 -9.89 45.49
C THR A 596 -0.18 -9.46 46.40
N GLU A 597 -0.43 -9.38 47.70
CA GLU A 597 0.59 -9.17 48.73
C GLU A 597 0.77 -10.44 49.54
N ASN A 598 2.00 -10.65 50.01
CA ASN A 598 2.32 -11.72 50.91
C ASN A 598 1.55 -11.53 52.23
N LEU A 599 1.07 -12.64 52.78
CA LEU A 599 0.38 -12.68 54.08
C LEU A 599 1.29 -12.16 55.21
N TRP A 600 2.58 -12.47 55.12
CA TRP A 600 3.58 -12.19 56.15
C TRP A 600 4.13 -10.76 56.00
N GLU A 601 4.04 -9.99 57.08
CA GLU A 601 4.64 -8.65 57.16
C GLU A 601 6.03 -8.75 57.77
N MET A 602 7.05 -8.36 57.00
CA MET A 602 8.45 -8.36 57.43
C MET A 602 8.76 -7.07 58.18
N GLN A 603 9.80 -7.09 59.02
CA GLN A 603 10.27 -5.90 59.73
C GLN A 603 10.80 -4.82 58.75
N SER A 604 11.47 -5.26 57.68
CA SER A 604 11.94 -4.39 56.61
C SER A 604 10.92 -4.29 55.49
N SER A 605 10.85 -3.13 54.82
CA SER A 605 10.01 -2.98 53.64
C SER A 605 10.58 -3.77 52.45
N GLY A 606 9.67 -4.28 51.63
CA GLY A 606 10.05 -4.92 50.37
C GLY A 606 10.82 -3.98 49.44
N LYS A 607 11.82 -4.52 48.75
CA LYS A 607 12.58 -3.85 47.68
C LYS A 607 12.23 -4.46 46.32
N HIS A 608 12.61 -3.78 45.24
CA HIS A 608 12.35 -4.20 43.86
C HIS A 608 10.86 -4.57 43.64
N SER A 609 9.99 -3.61 43.98
CA SER A 609 8.53 -3.77 43.97
C SER A 609 8.00 -4.95 44.78
N GLY A 610 8.73 -5.31 45.83
CA GLY A 610 8.37 -6.30 46.84
C GLY A 610 8.74 -7.72 46.46
N ARG A 611 9.54 -7.93 45.41
CA ARG A 611 10.01 -9.27 45.04
C ARG A 611 11.06 -9.83 46.01
N CYS A 612 11.81 -8.94 46.67
CA CYS A 612 12.73 -9.32 47.73
C CYS A 612 12.63 -8.41 48.95
N CYS A 613 13.03 -8.90 50.11
CA CYS A 613 13.07 -8.15 51.38
C CYS A 613 14.40 -8.40 52.09
N PRO A 614 15.08 -7.37 52.63
CA PRO A 614 16.23 -7.60 53.52
C PRO A 614 15.84 -8.50 54.69
N LYS A 615 16.72 -9.42 55.07
CA LYS A 615 16.47 -10.28 56.22
C LYS A 615 16.56 -9.51 57.53
N SER A 616 15.77 -9.94 58.51
CA SER A 616 15.93 -9.60 59.91
C SER A 616 15.92 -10.84 60.80
N GLU A 617 16.51 -10.74 61.99
CA GLU A 617 16.52 -11.79 63.01
C GLU A 617 15.13 -12.14 63.55
N VAL A 618 14.15 -11.25 63.36
CA VAL A 618 12.76 -11.45 63.80
C VAL A 618 11.82 -11.91 62.68
N ASP A 619 12.31 -11.96 61.43
CA ASP A 619 11.51 -12.33 60.28
C ASP A 619 11.47 -13.86 60.11
N GLU A 620 10.26 -14.43 60.02
CA GLU A 620 10.07 -15.82 59.62
C GLU A 620 9.99 -15.92 58.09
N ARG A 621 10.80 -16.81 57.51
CA ARG A 621 10.85 -17.00 56.05
C ARG A 621 9.56 -17.71 55.56
N PRO A 622 8.79 -17.09 54.64
CA PRO A 622 7.68 -17.77 53.97
C PRO A 622 8.16 -18.99 53.16
N ASP A 623 7.36 -20.04 53.06
CA ASP A 623 7.71 -21.22 52.25
C ASP A 623 7.93 -20.90 50.76
N SER A 624 7.22 -19.89 50.26
CA SER A 624 7.38 -19.35 48.91
C SER A 624 8.60 -18.45 48.74
N ALA A 625 9.37 -18.15 49.80
CA ALA A 625 10.58 -17.35 49.74
C ALA A 625 11.85 -18.20 49.87
N THR A 626 12.85 -17.92 49.03
CA THR A 626 14.18 -18.53 49.12
C THR A 626 15.15 -17.65 49.91
N ASP A 627 16.12 -18.31 50.53
CA ASP A 627 17.29 -17.66 51.09
C ASP A 627 18.18 -17.13 49.95
N ALA A 628 18.40 -15.81 49.94
CA ALA A 628 19.25 -15.11 48.98
C ALA A 628 20.28 -14.24 49.74
N GLU A 629 21.05 -14.89 50.62
CA GLU A 629 22.09 -14.27 51.45
C GLU A 629 21.57 -13.23 52.45
N ASP A 630 21.62 -11.95 52.12
CA ASP A 630 21.11 -10.84 52.93
C ASP A 630 19.64 -10.50 52.61
N PHE A 631 19.02 -11.24 51.69
CA PHE A 631 17.61 -11.09 51.30
C PHE A 631 16.80 -12.38 51.41
N TRP A 632 15.49 -12.21 51.61
CA TRP A 632 14.46 -13.16 51.22
C TRP A 632 13.95 -12.80 49.82
N ALA A 633 13.89 -13.75 48.89
CA ALA A 633 13.37 -13.53 47.53
C ALA A 633 12.16 -14.43 47.25
N LEU A 634 11.05 -13.86 46.76
CA LEU A 634 9.81 -14.60 46.50
C LEU A 634 9.89 -15.41 45.21
N ALA A 635 9.50 -16.67 45.28
CA ALA A 635 9.42 -17.58 44.14
C ALA A 635 7.99 -17.81 43.63
N ASN A 636 6.98 -17.17 44.25
CA ASN A 636 5.60 -17.08 43.74
C ASN A 636 5.31 -15.67 43.19
N TYR A 637 4.04 -15.34 42.92
CA TYR A 637 3.61 -14.04 42.35
C TYR A 637 3.18 -12.98 43.37
N ASP A 638 3.46 -13.18 44.66
CA ASP A 638 3.19 -12.20 45.70
C ASP A 638 4.21 -11.06 45.73
N ARG A 639 3.93 -10.04 46.55
CA ARG A 639 4.93 -9.02 46.93
C ARG A 639 5.01 -8.86 48.45
N PHE A 640 6.22 -8.65 48.97
CA PHE A 640 6.40 -8.16 50.33
C PHE A 640 5.77 -6.78 50.50
N LYS A 641 5.13 -6.57 51.66
CA LYS A 641 4.47 -5.32 52.02
C LYS A 641 5.45 -4.14 52.12
N GLY A 642 4.91 -2.92 52.04
CA GLY A 642 5.68 -1.68 52.16
C GLY A 642 6.46 -1.26 50.92
N SER A 643 6.28 -1.96 49.80
CA SER A 643 6.92 -1.66 48.51
C SER A 643 5.92 -1.05 47.51
N ARG A 644 6.42 -0.24 46.57
CA ARG A 644 5.59 0.27 45.46
C ARG A 644 5.21 -0.86 44.50
N LYS A 645 3.99 -0.85 43.97
CA LYS A 645 3.60 -1.75 42.87
C LYS A 645 4.50 -1.55 41.66
N ALA A 646 4.80 -2.63 40.96
CA ALA A 646 5.46 -2.56 39.66
C ALA A 646 4.50 -1.99 38.61
N ASN A 647 5.06 -1.38 37.57
CA ASN A 647 4.29 -0.84 36.45
C ASN A 647 4.15 -1.90 35.36
N VAL A 648 5.22 -2.19 34.62
CA VAL A 648 5.14 -3.01 33.40
C VAL A 648 5.54 -4.46 33.69
N GLU A 649 6.77 -4.68 34.15
CA GLU A 649 7.25 -5.99 34.62
C GLU A 649 8.05 -5.81 35.92
N VAL A 650 8.32 -6.91 36.61
CA VAL A 650 9.05 -6.88 37.88
C VAL A 650 10.15 -7.94 37.93
N HIS A 651 11.23 -7.62 38.63
CA HIS A 651 12.32 -8.55 38.94
C HIS A 651 12.76 -8.41 40.40
N GLY A 652 13.69 -9.26 40.81
CA GLY A 652 14.29 -9.32 42.15
C GLY A 652 13.86 -10.55 42.94
N GLY A 653 12.92 -11.33 42.43
CA GLY A 653 12.41 -12.56 43.02
C GLY A 653 13.20 -13.78 42.57
N ALA A 654 12.54 -14.93 42.70
CA ALA A 654 13.09 -16.27 42.44
C ALA A 654 12.11 -17.15 41.65
N THR A 655 11.18 -16.53 40.91
CA THR A 655 10.30 -17.25 39.96
C THR A 655 11.12 -17.76 38.78
N LEU A 656 10.62 -18.79 38.08
CA LEU A 656 11.34 -19.42 36.97
C LEU A 656 11.71 -18.42 35.87
N GLU A 657 10.83 -17.50 35.52
CA GLU A 657 11.07 -16.45 34.53
C GLU A 657 12.02 -15.35 34.98
N GLU A 658 12.18 -15.12 36.28
CA GLU A 658 13.17 -14.18 36.83
C GLU A 658 14.56 -14.81 36.89
N VAL A 659 14.67 -16.09 37.25
CA VAL A 659 15.98 -16.74 37.51
C VAL A 659 16.60 -17.41 36.30
N THR A 660 15.79 -17.86 35.33
CA THR A 660 16.29 -18.63 34.20
C THR A 660 16.79 -17.69 33.11
N VAL A 661 18.10 -17.72 32.86
CA VAL A 661 18.79 -16.79 31.96
C VAL A 661 19.59 -17.53 30.89
N PRO A 662 19.66 -16.97 29.67
CA PRO A 662 20.46 -17.54 28.59
C PRO A 662 21.88 -16.98 28.54
N ILE A 663 22.81 -17.82 28.09
CA ILE A 663 24.05 -17.42 27.43
C ILE A 663 23.97 -17.91 25.99
N ILE A 664 24.10 -17.00 25.02
CA ILE A 664 23.93 -17.31 23.60
C ILE A 664 25.22 -16.97 22.87
N GLU A 665 25.93 -18.00 22.41
CA GLU A 665 27.11 -17.86 21.56
C GLU A 665 26.65 -17.81 20.10
N ILE A 666 26.90 -16.69 19.42
CA ILE A 666 26.46 -16.42 18.05
C ILE A 666 27.67 -16.33 17.12
N SER A 667 27.60 -17.04 16.00
CA SER A 667 28.61 -17.03 14.95
C SER A 667 27.95 -17.10 13.57
N TYR A 668 28.75 -16.99 12.51
CA TYR A 668 28.23 -17.08 11.15
C TYR A 668 27.81 -18.52 10.83
N LEU A 669 26.62 -18.70 10.24
CA LEU A 669 26.26 -19.98 9.62
C LEU A 669 26.71 -19.91 8.15
N ASN A 670 27.70 -20.70 7.75
CA ASN A 670 28.10 -20.79 6.35
C ASN A 670 26.94 -21.31 5.50
N ASP A 671 26.64 -20.65 4.38
CA ASP A 671 25.50 -20.98 3.51
C ASP A 671 25.62 -22.35 2.78
N ALA A 672 26.69 -23.11 3.03
CA ALA A 672 27.01 -24.37 2.35
C ALA A 672 27.18 -25.57 3.32
N VAL A 673 26.45 -25.57 4.45
CA VAL A 673 26.41 -26.76 5.32
C VAL A 673 25.63 -27.86 4.60
N GLU A 674 26.35 -28.84 4.04
CA GLU A 674 25.74 -30.04 3.48
C GLU A 674 25.68 -31.10 4.58
N VAL A 675 24.45 -31.51 4.92
CA VAL A 675 24.19 -32.56 5.89
C VAL A 675 23.82 -33.85 5.17
N LYS A 676 24.41 -34.96 5.62
CA LYS A 676 24.10 -36.29 5.15
C LYS A 676 23.80 -37.21 6.32
N ILE A 677 22.81 -38.08 6.15
CA ILE A 677 22.50 -39.16 7.09
C ILE A 677 22.92 -40.50 6.52
N MET A 678 23.35 -41.40 7.40
CA MET A 678 23.80 -42.74 7.03
C MET A 678 23.52 -43.77 8.14
N PRO A 679 23.53 -45.06 7.82
CA PRO A 679 23.55 -46.11 8.84
C PRO A 679 24.75 -45.95 9.77
N ILE A 680 24.58 -46.27 11.05
CA ILE A 680 25.63 -46.09 12.07
C ILE A 680 26.94 -46.84 11.72
N ASP A 681 26.81 -48.00 11.06
CA ASP A 681 27.91 -48.89 10.65
C ASP A 681 28.48 -48.57 9.25
N SER A 682 28.00 -47.52 8.58
CA SER A 682 28.41 -47.18 7.21
C SER A 682 29.79 -46.53 7.16
N THR A 683 30.60 -46.90 6.16
CA THR A 683 31.88 -46.26 5.84
C THR A 683 31.67 -45.06 4.92
N ALA A 684 31.20 -43.92 5.44
CA ALA A 684 31.12 -42.60 4.76
C ALA A 684 30.70 -42.61 3.26
N THR A 685 29.87 -43.57 2.85
CA THR A 685 29.36 -43.69 1.47
C THR A 685 27.98 -43.05 1.38
N PHE A 686 27.87 -41.99 0.57
CA PHE A 686 26.67 -41.16 0.43
C PHE A 686 25.81 -41.50 -0.80
N THR A 687 25.67 -42.80 -1.11
CA THR A 687 24.97 -43.25 -2.31
C THR A 687 23.53 -43.68 -2.00
N GLY A 688 22.56 -43.06 -2.67
CA GLY A 688 21.15 -43.42 -2.57
C GLY A 688 20.48 -42.98 -1.25
N ILE A 689 19.27 -43.49 -0.99
CA ILE A 689 18.56 -43.26 0.26
C ILE A 689 19.16 -44.19 1.33
N PRO A 690 19.66 -43.68 2.46
CA PRO A 690 20.21 -44.51 3.53
C PRO A 690 19.16 -45.47 4.08
N GLU A 691 19.55 -46.73 4.24
CA GLU A 691 18.68 -47.80 4.73
C GLU A 691 19.16 -48.34 6.07
N ILE A 692 18.29 -48.33 7.09
CA ILE A 692 18.57 -48.94 8.40
C ILE A 692 17.60 -50.09 8.68
N PHE A 693 18.06 -51.07 9.46
CA PHE A 693 17.26 -52.21 9.87
C PHE A 693 16.89 -52.11 11.35
N VAL A 694 15.62 -52.34 11.65
CA VAL A 694 15.07 -52.40 13.00
C VAL A 694 14.46 -53.78 13.27
N SER A 695 14.57 -54.23 14.52
CA SER A 695 13.95 -55.46 15.02
C SER A 695 13.58 -55.30 16.49
N PHE A 696 13.01 -56.34 17.11
CA PHE A 696 12.76 -56.31 18.56
C PHE A 696 14.05 -56.11 19.37
N ARG A 697 15.20 -56.55 18.85
CA ARG A 697 16.52 -56.43 19.50
C ARG A 697 17.34 -55.26 18.98
N LYS A 698 17.15 -54.85 17.72
CA LYS A 698 17.90 -53.74 17.09
C LYS A 698 17.03 -52.48 16.99
N LYS A 699 17.37 -51.47 17.79
CA LYS A 699 16.75 -50.14 17.73
C LYS A 699 17.25 -49.36 16.51
N ALA A 700 16.48 -48.38 16.05
CA ALA A 700 16.90 -47.49 14.98
C ALA A 700 18.07 -46.62 15.46
N ALA A 701 19.09 -46.48 14.63
CA ALA A 701 20.27 -45.68 14.93
C ALA A 701 20.85 -45.13 13.62
N ILE A 702 21.35 -43.90 13.65
CA ILE A 702 21.93 -43.24 12.47
C ILE A 702 23.18 -42.46 12.84
N LYS A 703 23.98 -42.19 11.82
CA LYS A 703 25.09 -41.26 11.85
C LYS A 703 24.78 -40.08 10.92
N VAL A 704 25.06 -38.88 11.39
CA VAL A 704 24.91 -37.61 10.67
C VAL A 704 26.31 -37.09 10.35
N PHE A 705 26.53 -36.63 9.13
CA PHE A 705 27.72 -35.91 8.71
C PHE A 705 27.34 -34.48 8.34
N SER A 706 28.22 -33.53 8.62
CA SER A 706 28.11 -32.15 8.21
C SER A 706 29.43 -31.67 7.60
N THR A 707 29.37 -30.85 6.54
CA THR A 707 30.58 -30.23 5.97
C THR A 707 31.26 -29.26 6.94
N GLU A 708 30.51 -28.73 7.91
CA GLU A 708 30.99 -27.83 8.95
C GLU A 708 30.82 -28.44 10.35
N LYS A 709 31.64 -27.98 11.29
CA LYS A 709 31.49 -28.38 12.70
C LYS A 709 30.24 -27.75 13.29
N LEU A 710 29.24 -28.57 13.55
CA LEU A 710 28.01 -28.21 14.25
C LEU A 710 28.16 -28.35 15.77
N VAL A 711 27.35 -27.58 16.48
CA VAL A 711 27.22 -27.61 17.94
C VAL A 711 25.79 -27.98 18.31
N ASP A 712 25.64 -28.74 19.40
CA ASP A 712 24.35 -29.16 19.96
C ASP A 712 23.42 -29.77 18.89
N VAL A 713 23.88 -30.88 18.30
CA VAL A 713 23.19 -31.52 17.17
C VAL A 713 22.08 -32.43 17.67
N SER A 714 20.89 -32.27 17.10
CA SER A 714 19.75 -33.15 17.35
C SER A 714 19.04 -33.49 16.05
N VAL A 715 18.20 -34.53 16.10
CA VAL A 715 17.46 -35.04 14.96
C VAL A 715 16.00 -35.14 15.32
N VAL A 716 15.12 -34.60 14.46
CA VAL A 716 13.68 -34.78 14.56
C VAL A 716 13.21 -35.76 13.50
N ILE A 717 12.51 -36.81 13.94
CA ILE A 717 11.96 -37.85 13.07
C ILE A 717 10.62 -38.33 13.64
N ASP A 718 9.57 -38.30 12.80
CA ASP A 718 8.19 -38.69 13.19
C ASP A 718 7.68 -37.94 14.44
N GLY A 719 8.06 -36.67 14.61
CA GLY A 719 7.67 -35.81 15.74
C GLY A 719 8.47 -36.03 17.03
N HIS A 720 9.49 -36.89 17.02
CA HIS A 720 10.35 -37.16 18.18
C HIS A 720 11.74 -36.56 17.97
N THR A 721 12.30 -35.96 19.01
CA THR A 721 13.63 -35.34 19.01
C THR A 721 14.65 -36.26 19.69
N TYR A 722 15.81 -36.45 19.05
CA TYR A 722 16.90 -37.28 19.56
C TYR A 722 18.21 -36.51 19.50
N GLU A 723 18.94 -36.48 20.61
CA GLU A 723 20.26 -35.87 20.70
C GLU A 723 21.31 -36.70 19.96
N ALA A 724 22.19 -36.02 19.22
CA ALA A 724 23.29 -36.64 18.51
C ALA A 724 24.62 -36.31 19.19
N LYS A 725 25.40 -37.34 19.52
CA LYS A 725 26.71 -37.17 20.15
C LYS A 725 27.79 -36.87 19.10
N PRO A 726 28.60 -35.82 19.26
CA PRO A 726 29.70 -35.55 18.35
C PRO A 726 30.74 -36.67 18.41
N THR A 727 31.30 -36.98 17.25
CA THR A 727 32.42 -37.89 17.03
C THR A 727 33.48 -37.17 16.18
N ALA A 728 34.53 -37.88 15.73
CA ALA A 728 35.57 -37.27 14.90
C ALA A 728 35.02 -36.76 13.55
N ASP A 729 35.74 -35.83 12.92
CA ASP A 729 35.54 -35.42 11.52
C ASP A 729 34.11 -34.96 11.16
N ASN A 730 33.48 -34.14 12.01
CA ASN A 730 32.12 -33.59 11.81
C ASN A 730 31.00 -34.65 11.72
N PHE A 731 31.21 -35.81 12.33
CA PHE A 731 30.19 -36.84 12.46
C PHE A 731 29.47 -36.75 13.82
N TYR A 732 28.17 -37.04 13.82
CA TYR A 732 27.32 -37.08 15.00
C TYR A 732 26.51 -38.37 15.01
N VAL A 733 26.34 -39.00 16.16
CA VAL A 733 25.67 -40.30 16.27
C VAL A 733 24.43 -40.19 17.13
N VAL A 734 23.30 -40.63 16.57
CA VAL A 734 22.08 -40.92 17.33
C VAL A 734 22.07 -42.42 17.60
N GLU A 735 22.41 -42.80 18.83
CA GLU A 735 22.64 -44.20 19.22
C GLU A 735 21.35 -45.02 19.25
N GLU A 736 20.23 -44.43 19.68
CA GLU A 736 18.95 -45.11 19.78
C GLU A 736 17.77 -44.17 19.51
N MET A 737 16.89 -44.56 18.59
CA MET A 737 15.60 -43.91 18.32
C MET A 737 14.46 -44.90 18.61
N THR A 738 13.98 -44.90 19.86
CA THR A 738 13.12 -45.95 20.42
C THR A 738 11.72 -46.03 19.82
N GLU A 739 11.23 -44.92 19.29
CA GLU A 739 9.87 -44.77 18.74
C GLU A 739 9.84 -45.11 17.25
N ILE A 740 11.01 -45.17 16.59
CA ILE A 740 11.16 -45.44 15.16
C ILE A 740 11.22 -46.94 14.90
N ARG A 741 10.04 -47.57 14.75
CA ARG A 741 9.90 -49.04 14.60
C ARG A 741 9.20 -49.50 13.33
N ARG A 742 8.51 -48.61 12.61
CA ARG A 742 7.70 -48.99 11.44
C ARG A 742 8.57 -49.00 10.18
N ALA A 743 8.37 -49.97 9.30
CA ALA A 743 9.05 -49.98 8.02
C ALA A 743 8.37 -48.99 7.07
N LYS A 744 9.00 -47.83 6.85
CA LYS A 744 8.60 -46.80 5.89
C LYS A 744 9.83 -45.92 5.58
N THR A 745 9.70 -45.04 4.60
CA THR A 745 10.63 -43.92 4.45
C THR A 745 10.18 -42.81 5.39
N TYR A 746 11.07 -42.40 6.28
CA TYR A 746 10.88 -41.27 7.17
C TYR A 746 11.54 -40.01 6.58
N SER A 747 10.99 -38.85 6.96
CA SER A 747 11.64 -37.56 6.80
C SER A 747 12.41 -37.26 8.07
N VAL A 748 13.68 -36.86 7.92
CA VAL A 748 14.59 -36.57 9.03
C VAL A 748 15.04 -35.12 8.91
N ASP A 749 14.84 -34.38 9.98
CA ASP A 749 15.32 -33.00 10.11
C ASP A 749 16.49 -32.98 11.10
N VAL A 750 17.59 -32.35 10.72
CA VAL A 750 18.79 -32.21 11.55
C VAL A 750 18.87 -30.78 12.04
N PHE A 751 19.06 -30.63 13.34
CA PHE A 751 19.19 -29.36 14.03
C PHE A 751 20.60 -29.19 14.58
N ALA A 752 21.09 -27.96 14.65
CA ALA A 752 22.30 -27.56 15.37
C ALA A 752 21.98 -26.32 16.22
N GLY A 753 22.22 -26.39 17.52
CA GLY A 753 21.88 -25.29 18.43
C GLY A 753 20.38 -24.95 18.43
N GLY A 754 19.53 -25.96 18.24
CA GLY A 754 18.07 -25.76 18.11
C GLY A 754 17.60 -25.22 16.75
N MET A 755 18.49 -25.10 15.76
CA MET A 755 18.20 -24.55 14.43
C MET A 755 18.23 -25.63 13.34
N PRO A 756 17.24 -25.69 12.43
CA PRO A 756 17.29 -26.67 11.34
C PRO A 756 18.45 -26.32 10.41
N VAL A 757 19.39 -27.26 10.26
CA VAL A 757 20.51 -27.16 9.30
C VAL A 757 20.30 -28.04 8.06
N ALA A 758 19.41 -29.03 8.15
CA ALA A 758 18.88 -29.75 7.00
C ALA A 758 17.50 -30.30 7.33
N THR A 759 16.58 -30.22 6.38
CA THR A 759 15.22 -30.72 6.54
C THR A 759 14.87 -31.68 5.41
N GLY A 760 13.93 -32.59 5.66
CA GLY A 760 13.43 -33.47 4.61
C GLY A 760 14.38 -34.61 4.19
N LEU A 761 15.40 -34.92 4.99
CA LEU A 761 16.38 -35.95 4.61
C LEU A 761 15.71 -37.34 4.63
N PRO A 762 15.72 -38.10 3.52
CA PRO A 762 15.01 -39.37 3.47
C PRO A 762 15.79 -40.47 4.18
N LEU A 763 15.14 -41.18 5.10
CA LEU A 763 15.69 -42.37 5.78
C LEU A 763 14.76 -43.56 5.57
N ARG A 764 15.23 -44.64 4.95
CA ARG A 764 14.44 -45.85 4.77
C ARG A 764 14.65 -46.82 5.93
N VAL A 765 13.59 -47.07 6.68
CA VAL A 765 13.60 -48.05 7.77
C VAL A 765 13.01 -49.36 7.27
N LYS A 766 13.73 -50.47 7.45
CA LYS A 766 13.31 -51.83 7.10
C LYS A 766 13.24 -52.73 8.33
N LYS A 767 12.37 -53.74 8.32
CA LYS A 767 12.38 -54.78 9.36
C LYS A 767 13.39 -55.86 9.01
N GLU A 768 14.17 -56.29 9.98
CA GLU A 768 15.15 -57.38 9.83
C GLU A 768 14.47 -58.71 9.48
N SER A 769 13.23 -58.94 9.96
CA SER A 769 12.47 -60.19 9.80
C SER A 769 11.50 -60.23 8.60
N GLY A 770 11.76 -59.47 7.54
CA GLY A 770 10.88 -59.39 6.36
C GLY A 770 11.58 -59.57 5.01
N SER A 771 12.80 -60.10 4.97
CA SER A 771 13.39 -60.59 3.72
C SER A 771 12.99 -62.06 3.55
N GLU A 772 11.88 -62.31 2.87
CA GLU A 772 11.63 -63.63 2.29
C GLU A 772 12.86 -64.01 1.46
N LYS A 773 13.58 -65.04 1.90
CA LYS A 773 14.46 -65.79 1.02
C LYS A 773 13.58 -66.32 -0.10
N ASN A 774 13.72 -65.76 -1.30
CA ASN A 774 13.39 -66.49 -2.51
C ASN A 774 14.30 -67.73 -2.54
N ILE A 775 13.80 -68.83 -2.01
CA ILE A 775 14.36 -70.16 -2.22
C ILE A 775 13.72 -70.65 -3.51
N LEU A 776 14.53 -70.65 -4.57
CA LEU A 776 14.36 -71.53 -5.73
C LEU A 776 14.49 -72.99 -5.29
#